data_AF-A0A929E4M7-F1
#
_entry.id   AF-A0A929E4M7-F1
#
_cell.length_a   1.000
_cell.length_b   1.000
_cell.length_c   1.000
_cell.angle_alpha   90.00
_cell.angle_beta   90.00
_cell.angle_gamma   90.00
#
_symmetry.space_group_name_H-M   'P 1'
#
loop_
_entity.id
_entity.type
_entity.pdbx_description
1 polymer ?
#
loop_
_entity_poly.entity_id
_entity_poly.type
_entity_poly.pdbx_seq_one_letter_code
_entity_poly.pdbx_strand_id
1 'polypeptide(L)'
;MKTFAFFLVIVSALLLPFTIMAQGTPVEEKVAVLITGWGMPAGYSFDYSWNSSTYARCGDKTEFVEQPCKFGHVGVFPYEAHMNLIPWAICFETPDYELLYDNSGIYILEGGVYVSPNPAIPSVVPGDIPPGVPVTPLVEVRDRNDKLTWPADPRDGEDYLDGWYMIGSFDQPLPNGYSDLNEQGPAYYVRYYGHITGPTDPPEIYQQVPSVQAMETYTEDMLYDAFGDRVDVRPGYYSNVPGYSEFFWDVAEDFANEGFTKMLLARETTDYNNYALNFFTLNYTQERLCELGKLDDIEIFLTRQIGRTPEFNTMNVKTLQPYIEAYPEGSTIAIVYATRGLPWSSENSDEEPGWFGRAHPWSKEIYYENAYLNYLSWKKAIEDAYGYKYDLVLTIGGVESDDRLDNLFTFGLSEEPDLLGHGGEKFFYGLRDAIQFAKADGIDKIIVAPCHWQYDNLDTILRMKEINRLPLTPKADLEVGIFEMIHCEDAAGNEVVCGSPAAVAEITVAPSYSHMALEFATSYYVVLQGTLEQFGLFPDGEEPVIEASQLVTKLNGGTVEVTLSSSPIQGAKIKIPGDPYPERPQGFTPETAIPINDPADTNDCMWDDTIISIGYRVTPPSMGGADSPLGPAVHFGPYRTFFNRDVTITIPYDGVLLGGQS
;
A
#
# COMPACT_ATOMS: atom_id res chain seq x y z
N MET A 1 9.44 -74.46 61.34
CA MET A 1 9.92 -73.90 62.61
C MET A 1 10.37 -72.47 62.37
N LYS A 2 9.71 -71.51 63.04
CA LYS A 2 10.12 -70.14 63.41
C LYS A 2 10.65 -69.16 62.33
N THR A 3 9.92 -68.14 61.90
CA THR A 3 9.64 -66.77 62.45
C THR A 3 10.66 -65.66 62.11
N PHE A 4 10.11 -64.48 61.76
CA PHE A 4 10.66 -63.08 61.73
C PHE A 4 11.69 -62.73 60.63
N ALA A 5 11.82 -61.51 60.10
CA ALA A 5 11.01 -60.30 59.90
C ALA A 5 11.96 -59.19 59.39
N PHE A 6 11.44 -58.28 58.56
CA PHE A 6 11.91 -56.91 58.28
C PHE A 6 13.35 -56.66 57.75
N PHE A 7 13.43 -56.14 56.52
CA PHE A 7 14.20 -54.91 56.27
C PHE A 7 13.50 -54.07 55.19
N LEU A 8 13.20 -52.84 55.59
CA LEU A 8 12.69 -51.73 54.80
C LEU A 8 13.83 -51.21 53.90
N VAL A 9 13.64 -51.17 52.59
CA VAL A 9 14.51 -50.39 51.68
C VAL A 9 13.66 -49.31 51.05
N ILE A 10 14.00 -48.08 51.42
CA ILE A 10 13.51 -46.82 50.88
C ILE A 10 13.91 -46.75 49.40
N VAL A 11 12.93 -46.72 48.50
CA VAL A 11 13.13 -46.21 47.13
C VAL A 11 12.37 -44.89 47.04
N SER A 12 13.06 -43.82 47.41
CA SER A 12 12.74 -42.46 47.00
C SER A 12 13.06 -42.34 45.51
N ALA A 13 12.14 -42.79 44.66
CA ALA A 13 12.17 -42.44 43.24
C ALA A 13 11.52 -41.07 43.09
N LEU A 14 12.36 -40.10 42.74
CA LEU A 14 12.06 -38.74 42.33
C LEU A 14 10.77 -38.66 41.48
N LEU A 15 9.70 -38.15 42.08
CA LEU A 15 8.63 -37.45 41.37
C LEU A 15 9.19 -36.07 40.97
N LEU A 16 9.97 -36.05 39.89
CA LEU A 16 10.19 -34.80 39.15
C LEU A 16 8.88 -34.52 38.40
N PRO A 17 8.29 -33.32 38.52
CA PRO A 17 7.27 -32.90 37.57
C PRO A 17 7.98 -32.80 36.21
N PHE A 18 7.71 -33.76 35.33
CA PHE A 18 7.87 -33.49 33.91
C PHE A 18 6.88 -32.38 33.58
N THR A 19 7.32 -31.14 33.67
CA THR A 19 6.81 -30.10 32.77
C THR A 19 7.07 -30.66 31.39
N ILE A 20 6.02 -31.22 30.78
CA ILE A 20 5.96 -31.36 29.34
C ILE A 20 6.09 -29.91 28.85
N MET A 21 7.31 -29.49 28.53
CA MET A 21 7.46 -28.32 27.69
C MET A 21 6.77 -28.72 26.40
N ALA A 22 5.66 -28.05 26.08
CA ALA A 22 5.02 -28.21 24.78
C ALA A 22 6.14 -28.09 23.74
N GLN A 23 6.36 -29.15 22.96
CA GLN A 23 7.23 -29.02 21.79
C GLN A 23 6.52 -28.03 20.89
N GLY A 24 7.18 -26.90 20.59
CA GLY A 24 6.61 -25.93 19.67
C GLY A 24 6.34 -26.56 18.31
N THR A 25 5.42 -25.95 17.56
CA THR A 25 5.07 -26.37 16.20
C THR A 25 6.35 -26.50 15.35
N PRO A 26 6.59 -27.64 14.68
CA PRO A 26 7.74 -27.80 13.77
C PRO A 26 7.75 -26.69 12.71
N VAL A 27 8.93 -26.17 12.35
CA VAL A 27 9.06 -25.01 11.45
C VAL A 27 8.41 -25.29 10.09
N GLU A 28 8.51 -26.51 9.59
CA GLU A 28 7.89 -26.96 8.35
C GLU A 28 6.35 -26.95 8.37
N GLU A 29 5.73 -26.97 9.56
CA GLU A 29 4.28 -26.91 9.75
C GLU A 29 3.78 -25.47 9.98
N LYS A 30 4.68 -24.53 10.30
CA LYS A 30 4.36 -23.11 10.48
C LYS A 30 4.16 -22.39 9.15
N VAL A 31 3.44 -21.27 9.19
CA VAL A 31 3.38 -20.31 8.08
C VAL A 31 4.31 -19.14 8.38
N ALA A 32 5.29 -18.91 7.50
CA ALA A 32 6.08 -17.68 7.50
C ALA A 32 5.18 -16.52 7.02
N VAL A 33 5.07 -15.45 7.79
CA VAL A 33 4.27 -14.27 7.46
C VAL A 33 5.23 -13.10 7.23
N LEU A 34 5.51 -12.80 5.97
CA LEU A 34 6.36 -11.69 5.55
C LEU A 34 5.50 -10.47 5.23
N ILE A 35 5.57 -9.46 6.09
CA ILE A 35 4.87 -8.18 5.91
C ILE A 35 5.82 -7.18 5.27
N THR A 36 5.47 -6.68 4.09
CA THR A 36 6.32 -5.79 3.30
C THR A 36 5.93 -4.32 3.41
N GLY A 37 6.93 -3.44 3.43
CA GLY A 37 6.76 -1.99 3.53
C GLY A 37 7.92 -1.19 2.90
N TRP A 38 7.83 0.14 2.93
CA TRP A 38 8.88 1.02 2.36
C TRP A 38 10.13 1.18 3.23
N GLY A 39 10.03 0.90 4.54
CA GLY A 39 11.15 0.99 5.48
C GLY A 39 11.64 2.41 5.74
N MET A 40 10.79 3.41 5.52
CA MET A 40 11.17 4.81 5.62
C MET A 40 11.53 5.20 7.07
N PRO A 41 12.74 5.74 7.33
CA PRO A 41 13.16 6.10 8.67
C PRO A 41 12.34 7.28 9.23
N ALA A 42 12.26 7.40 10.55
CA ALA A 42 11.60 8.50 11.23
C ALA A 42 12.35 9.84 11.05
N GLY A 43 13.67 9.79 10.86
CA GLY A 43 14.51 10.96 10.58
C GLY A 43 15.36 10.79 9.32
N TYR A 44 16.13 11.81 8.96
CA TYR A 44 17.03 11.73 7.81
C TYR A 44 18.14 10.69 8.03
N SER A 45 18.23 9.72 7.12
CA SER A 45 19.31 8.74 7.03
C SER A 45 19.96 8.81 5.66
N PHE A 46 21.26 9.08 5.62
CA PHE A 46 22.01 9.10 4.37
C PHE A 46 21.95 7.76 3.65
N ASP A 47 22.17 6.65 4.38
CA ASP A 47 22.18 5.31 3.80
C ASP A 47 20.83 4.95 3.16
N TYR A 48 19.72 5.32 3.80
CA TYR A 48 18.40 5.16 3.19
C TYR A 48 18.24 6.05 1.95
N SER A 49 18.59 7.35 2.07
CA SER A 49 18.41 8.32 1.00
C SER A 49 19.22 7.96 -0.26
N TRP A 50 20.41 7.40 -0.08
CA TRP A 50 21.30 6.97 -1.16
C TRP A 50 20.83 5.67 -1.81
N ASN A 51 20.41 4.68 -1.02
CA ASN A 51 20.09 3.35 -1.52
C ASN A 51 18.63 3.18 -1.98
N SER A 52 17.70 4.04 -1.50
CA SER A 52 16.28 3.95 -1.85
C SER A 52 16.02 4.04 -3.35
N SER A 53 16.81 4.82 -4.08
CA SER A 53 16.73 4.92 -5.55
C SER A 53 17.13 3.63 -6.23
N THR A 54 18.21 2.98 -5.80
CA THR A 54 18.69 1.73 -6.41
C THR A 54 17.68 0.59 -6.27
N TYR A 55 17.26 0.30 -5.03
CA TYR A 55 16.49 -0.91 -4.75
C TYR A 55 14.99 -0.75 -4.99
N ALA A 56 14.43 0.41 -4.67
CA ALA A 56 12.99 0.63 -4.77
C ALA A 56 12.56 1.51 -5.95
N ARG A 57 13.50 2.03 -6.77
CA ARG A 57 13.17 2.84 -7.95
C ARG A 57 13.82 2.40 -9.25
N CYS A 58 14.99 1.75 -9.23
CA CYS A 58 15.71 1.31 -10.43
C CYS A 58 15.54 -0.19 -10.73
N GLY A 59 15.67 -1.03 -9.71
CA GLY A 59 15.54 -2.48 -9.85
C GLY A 59 16.79 -3.24 -10.24
N ASP A 60 16.69 -4.57 -10.19
CA ASP A 60 17.76 -5.47 -10.66
C ASP A 60 17.66 -5.69 -12.18
N LYS A 61 18.78 -5.97 -12.85
CA LYS A 61 18.82 -6.22 -14.31
C LYS A 61 19.36 -7.60 -14.65
N THR A 62 18.98 -8.11 -15.80
CA THR A 62 19.59 -9.31 -16.36
C THR A 62 21.04 -9.06 -16.80
N GLU A 63 21.91 -10.03 -16.54
CA GLU A 63 23.31 -10.03 -16.96
C GLU A 63 23.53 -10.72 -18.30
N PHE A 64 22.62 -11.63 -18.69
CA PHE A 64 22.65 -12.35 -19.97
C PHE A 64 21.25 -12.78 -20.42
N VAL A 65 21.10 -13.07 -21.72
CA VAL A 65 19.84 -13.52 -22.34
C VAL A 65 19.32 -14.78 -21.65
N GLU A 66 18.02 -14.81 -21.33
CA GLU A 66 17.33 -15.95 -20.69
C GLU A 66 17.94 -16.34 -19.32
N GLN A 67 18.41 -15.35 -18.55
CA GLN A 67 18.91 -15.60 -17.20
C GLN A 67 17.83 -16.27 -16.34
N PRO A 68 18.11 -17.45 -15.73
CA PRO A 68 17.14 -18.14 -14.88
C PRO A 68 16.84 -17.32 -13.63
N CYS A 69 15.69 -17.61 -13.01
CA CYS A 69 15.22 -16.97 -11.77
C CYS A 69 14.88 -15.47 -11.87
N LYS A 70 14.78 -14.89 -13.08
CA LYS A 70 14.41 -13.47 -13.28
C LYS A 70 12.90 -13.29 -13.48
N PHE A 71 12.13 -13.49 -12.41
CA PHE A 71 10.67 -13.46 -12.46
C PHE A 71 10.13 -12.05 -12.69
N GLY A 72 9.24 -11.91 -13.67
CA GLY A 72 8.60 -10.63 -13.98
C GLY A 72 9.58 -9.52 -14.37
N HIS A 73 10.78 -9.88 -14.85
CA HIS A 73 11.66 -8.95 -15.55
C HIS A 73 11.07 -8.59 -16.90
N VAL A 74 11.41 -7.39 -17.35
CA VAL A 74 10.67 -6.66 -18.36
C VAL A 74 11.60 -5.99 -19.35
N GLY A 75 11.18 -5.94 -20.62
CA GLY A 75 11.99 -5.37 -21.70
C GLY A 75 12.68 -6.44 -22.52
N VAL A 76 13.81 -6.09 -23.14
CA VAL A 76 14.60 -7.00 -23.98
C VAL A 76 16.07 -6.81 -23.61
N PHE A 77 16.80 -7.91 -23.43
CA PHE A 77 18.25 -7.88 -23.18
C PHE A 77 19.00 -6.97 -24.17
N PRO A 78 19.94 -6.12 -23.71
CA PRO A 78 20.52 -6.02 -22.37
C PRO A 78 19.76 -5.09 -21.39
N TYR A 79 18.52 -4.72 -21.73
CA TYR A 79 17.68 -3.79 -20.95
C TYR A 79 16.54 -4.51 -20.23
N GLU A 80 16.60 -5.83 -20.16
CA GLU A 80 15.64 -6.62 -19.41
C GLU A 80 15.96 -6.50 -17.92
N ALA A 81 15.01 -5.95 -17.16
CA ALA A 81 15.18 -5.62 -15.74
C ALA A 81 13.88 -5.80 -14.97
N HIS A 82 13.97 -5.90 -13.66
CA HIS A 82 12.82 -5.92 -12.78
C HIS A 82 12.11 -4.55 -12.84
N MET A 83 10.81 -4.53 -13.15
CA MET A 83 10.06 -3.28 -13.25
C MET A 83 10.05 -2.50 -11.93
N ASN A 84 10.60 -1.30 -11.98
CA ASN A 84 10.63 -0.34 -10.87
C ASN A 84 10.03 1.03 -11.30
N LEU A 85 10.05 2.03 -10.42
CA LEU A 85 9.33 3.30 -10.62
C LEU A 85 9.91 4.20 -11.75
N ILE A 86 11.14 3.95 -12.23
CA ILE A 86 11.90 4.90 -13.06
C ILE A 86 12.36 4.26 -14.40
N PRO A 87 12.42 5.02 -15.51
CA PRO A 87 12.90 4.53 -16.80
C PRO A 87 14.33 3.96 -16.78
N TRP A 88 14.53 2.86 -17.51
CA TRP A 88 15.79 2.12 -17.64
C TRP A 88 17.03 2.98 -17.94
N ALA A 89 16.96 3.93 -18.89
CA ALA A 89 18.12 4.71 -19.32
C ALA A 89 18.64 5.71 -18.26
N ILE A 90 17.81 6.05 -17.28
CA ILE A 90 18.20 6.91 -16.14
C ILE A 90 18.80 6.06 -15.01
N CYS A 91 18.40 4.79 -14.94
CA CYS A 91 18.75 3.87 -13.87
C CYS A 91 20.05 3.11 -14.13
N PHE A 92 20.41 2.87 -15.41
CA PHE A 92 21.55 2.05 -15.78
C PHE A 92 22.43 2.74 -16.81
N GLU A 93 23.76 2.59 -16.65
CA GLU A 93 24.73 2.96 -17.67
C GLU A 93 24.40 2.21 -18.96
N THR A 94 23.94 2.97 -19.95
CA THR A 94 23.39 2.47 -21.19
C THR A 94 24.23 2.97 -22.36
N PRO A 95 24.72 2.07 -23.24
CA PRO A 95 25.44 2.49 -24.44
C PRO A 95 24.65 3.49 -25.27
N ASP A 96 25.30 4.60 -25.67
CA ASP A 96 24.73 5.73 -26.43
C ASP A 96 23.76 6.63 -25.63
N TYR A 97 23.46 6.30 -24.38
CA TYR A 97 22.56 7.06 -23.50
C TYR A 97 23.19 7.36 -22.13
N GLU A 98 24.53 7.34 -22.03
CA GLU A 98 25.26 7.51 -20.76
C GLU A 98 24.92 8.84 -20.08
N LEU A 99 24.63 9.89 -20.86
CA LEU A 99 24.22 11.20 -20.34
C LEU A 99 22.85 11.22 -19.66
N LEU A 100 21.98 10.23 -19.91
CA LEU A 100 20.72 10.09 -19.16
C LEU A 100 20.94 9.48 -17.77
N TYR A 101 22.02 8.71 -17.62
CA TYR A 101 22.40 8.06 -16.38
C TYR A 101 23.25 9.00 -15.49
N ASP A 102 24.25 9.66 -16.08
CA ASP A 102 25.25 10.47 -15.39
C ASP A 102 25.59 11.73 -16.23
N ASN A 103 24.97 12.86 -15.90
CA ASN A 103 25.31 14.15 -16.48
C ASN A 103 25.64 15.22 -15.43
N SER A 104 25.29 15.00 -14.16
CA SER A 104 25.46 15.98 -13.11
C SER A 104 25.67 15.36 -11.73
N GLY A 105 26.52 15.98 -10.91
CA GLY A 105 26.71 15.57 -9.53
C GLY A 105 26.09 16.54 -8.52
N ILE A 106 25.77 16.02 -7.33
CA ILE A 106 25.24 16.80 -6.20
C ILE A 106 26.34 17.01 -5.16
N TYR A 107 26.57 18.26 -4.77
CA TYR A 107 27.67 18.66 -3.89
C TYR A 107 27.25 19.71 -2.85
N ILE A 108 27.96 19.75 -1.73
CA ILE A 108 27.87 20.76 -0.68
C ILE A 108 29.12 21.64 -0.74
N LEU A 109 28.97 22.97 -0.69
CA LEU A 109 30.11 23.88 -0.69
C LEU A 109 30.70 24.02 0.73
N GLU A 110 31.86 23.40 0.94
CA GLU A 110 32.57 23.42 2.22
C GLU A 110 33.99 23.98 2.05
N GLY A 111 34.32 25.04 2.79
CA GLY A 111 35.68 25.60 2.76
C GLY A 111 36.14 26.09 1.36
N GLY A 112 35.20 26.37 0.45
CA GLY A 112 35.49 26.77 -0.93
C GLY A 112 35.70 25.60 -1.90
N VAL A 113 35.37 24.37 -1.50
CA VAL A 113 35.43 23.16 -2.30
C VAL A 113 34.05 22.50 -2.34
N TYR A 114 33.66 21.92 -3.47
CA TYR A 114 32.41 21.18 -3.62
C TYR A 114 32.61 19.73 -3.19
N VAL A 115 31.99 19.32 -2.08
CA VAL A 115 32.13 18.00 -1.46
C VAL A 115 30.86 17.20 -1.70
N SER A 116 30.96 16.00 -2.28
CA SER A 116 29.80 15.14 -2.46
C SER A 116 29.34 14.58 -1.10
N PRO A 117 28.03 14.44 -0.86
CA PRO A 117 27.51 13.70 0.29
C PRO A 117 28.01 12.24 0.33
N ASN A 118 28.33 11.65 -0.82
CA ASN A 118 28.92 10.32 -0.91
C ASN A 118 30.46 10.42 -0.90
N PRO A 119 31.15 9.85 0.12
CA PRO A 119 32.62 9.92 0.21
C PRO A 119 33.35 9.15 -0.90
N ALA A 120 32.66 8.29 -1.66
CA ALA A 120 33.24 7.60 -2.82
C ALA A 120 33.34 8.51 -4.07
N ILE A 121 32.68 9.67 -4.06
CA ILE A 121 32.74 10.66 -5.14
C ILE A 121 33.79 11.73 -4.78
N PRO A 122 34.82 11.96 -5.62
CA PRO A 122 35.83 12.96 -5.35
C PRO A 122 35.26 14.37 -5.21
N SER A 123 35.80 15.16 -4.28
CA SER A 123 35.49 16.59 -4.19
C SER A 123 35.99 17.36 -5.42
N VAL A 124 35.26 18.41 -5.79
CA VAL A 124 35.55 19.25 -6.95
C VAL A 124 36.01 20.64 -6.49
N VAL A 125 37.23 21.03 -6.88
CA VAL A 125 37.72 22.40 -6.63
C VAL A 125 37.16 23.32 -7.72
N PRO A 126 36.70 24.55 -7.40
CA PRO A 126 36.09 25.44 -8.39
C PRO A 126 36.95 25.70 -9.64
N GLY A 127 38.27 25.70 -9.51
CA GLY A 127 39.20 25.91 -10.62
C GLY A 127 39.37 24.71 -11.56
N ASP A 128 38.94 23.52 -11.12
CA ASP A 128 39.03 22.27 -11.89
C ASP A 128 37.75 22.00 -12.70
N ILE A 129 36.70 22.80 -12.48
CA ILE A 129 35.45 22.73 -13.25
C ILE A 129 35.71 23.24 -14.68
N PRO A 130 35.48 22.42 -15.72
CA PRO A 130 35.70 22.84 -17.09
C PRO A 130 34.91 24.10 -17.46
N PRO A 131 35.49 25.03 -18.26
CA PRO A 131 34.77 26.21 -18.71
C PRO A 131 33.49 25.84 -19.47
N GLY A 132 32.35 26.39 -19.04
CA GLY A 132 31.03 26.15 -19.65
C GLY A 132 30.13 25.18 -18.89
N VAL A 133 30.69 24.38 -17.97
CA VAL A 133 29.92 23.52 -17.06
C VAL A 133 29.20 24.41 -16.03
N PRO A 134 27.86 24.32 -15.90
CA PRO A 134 27.12 25.11 -14.93
C PRO A 134 27.36 24.60 -13.51
N VAL A 135 27.36 25.55 -12.58
CA VAL A 135 27.32 25.29 -11.14
C VAL A 135 26.08 26.02 -10.62
N THR A 136 25.05 25.27 -10.30
CA THR A 136 23.73 25.82 -10.00
C THR A 136 23.40 25.51 -8.54
N PRO A 137 23.12 26.51 -7.68
CA PRO A 137 22.56 26.25 -6.36
C PRO A 137 21.30 25.38 -6.49
N LEU A 138 21.11 24.35 -5.64
CA LEU A 138 19.94 23.47 -5.77
C LEU A 138 18.61 24.24 -5.67
N VAL A 139 18.63 25.31 -4.90
CA VAL A 139 17.51 26.23 -4.66
C VAL A 139 17.09 27.01 -5.92
N GLU A 140 17.93 26.99 -6.95
CA GLU A 140 17.70 27.61 -8.26
C GLU A 140 17.46 26.58 -9.37
N VAL A 141 17.64 25.29 -9.11
CA VAL A 141 17.44 24.24 -10.11
C VAL A 141 15.97 24.12 -10.46
N ARG A 142 15.70 24.15 -11.76
CA ARG A 142 14.35 24.04 -12.32
C ARG A 142 14.19 22.75 -13.08
N ASP A 143 13.00 22.17 -12.96
CA ASP A 143 12.57 21.07 -13.80
C ASP A 143 12.26 21.54 -15.24
N ARG A 144 11.93 20.58 -16.10
CA ARG A 144 11.55 20.84 -17.50
C ARG A 144 10.31 21.73 -17.68
N ASN A 145 9.50 21.89 -16.62
CA ASN A 145 8.30 22.71 -16.61
C ASN A 145 8.56 24.10 -16.01
N ASP A 146 9.84 24.49 -15.86
CA ASP A 146 10.28 25.75 -15.25
C ASP A 146 9.87 25.90 -13.78
N LYS A 147 9.53 24.80 -13.09
CA LYS A 147 9.24 24.78 -11.65
C LYS A 147 10.51 24.49 -10.87
N LEU A 148 10.67 25.08 -9.69
CA LEU A 148 11.78 24.72 -8.80
C LEU A 148 11.68 23.26 -8.38
N THR A 149 12.79 22.52 -8.52
CA THR A 149 12.85 21.10 -8.11
C THR A 149 12.87 20.97 -6.59
N TRP A 150 13.59 21.88 -5.91
CA TRP A 150 13.70 21.94 -4.46
C TRP A 150 13.35 23.35 -3.95
N PRO A 151 12.07 23.75 -3.95
CA PRO A 151 11.68 25.05 -3.42
C PRO A 151 11.86 25.09 -1.90
N ALA A 152 12.18 26.29 -1.40
CA ALA A 152 12.18 26.63 0.02
C ALA A 152 10.79 26.40 0.64
N ASP A 153 10.74 26.32 1.96
CA ASP A 153 9.52 26.11 2.72
C ASP A 153 8.56 27.30 2.57
N PRO A 154 7.34 27.09 2.02
CA PRO A 154 6.42 28.20 1.80
C PRO A 154 5.85 28.76 3.10
N ARG A 155 6.01 28.07 4.24
CA ARG A 155 5.46 28.49 5.54
C ARG A 155 6.30 29.59 6.19
N ASP A 156 7.63 29.49 6.10
CA ASP A 156 8.58 30.38 6.79
C ASP A 156 9.73 30.90 5.90
N GLY A 157 9.87 30.38 4.67
CA GLY A 157 10.93 30.73 3.73
C GLY A 157 12.26 30.04 4.02
N GLU A 158 12.31 29.07 4.93
CA GLU A 158 13.52 28.32 5.24
C GLU A 158 13.96 27.44 4.06
N ASP A 159 15.26 27.44 3.80
CA ASP A 159 15.87 26.66 2.72
C ASP A 159 16.80 25.58 3.28
N TYR A 160 16.36 24.33 3.23
CA TYR A 160 17.12 23.20 3.77
C TYR A 160 18.30 22.78 2.90
N LEU A 161 18.44 23.35 1.70
CA LEU A 161 19.49 23.03 0.75
C LEU A 161 20.38 24.25 0.45
N ASP A 162 20.36 25.28 1.31
CA ASP A 162 21.35 26.35 1.24
C ASP A 162 22.77 25.77 1.31
N GLY A 163 23.64 26.25 0.41
CA GLY A 163 25.00 25.73 0.25
C GLY A 163 25.12 24.41 -0.53
N TRP A 164 24.02 23.83 -1.03
CA TRP A 164 24.04 22.69 -1.95
C TRP A 164 24.01 23.14 -3.41
N TYR A 165 24.70 22.38 -4.27
CA TYR A 165 24.90 22.70 -5.68
C TYR A 165 24.76 21.45 -6.55
N MET A 166 24.21 21.65 -7.74
CA MET A 166 24.30 20.73 -8.87
C MET A 166 25.41 21.24 -9.79
N ILE A 167 26.37 20.37 -10.14
CA ILE A 167 27.44 20.68 -11.08
C ILE A 167 27.25 19.81 -12.31
N GLY A 168 27.17 20.42 -13.49
CA GLY A 168 26.81 19.74 -14.71
C GLY A 168 25.34 19.89 -15.08
N SER A 169 25.02 19.48 -16.29
CA SER A 169 23.68 19.47 -16.88
C SER A 169 23.71 18.61 -18.14
N PHE A 170 22.55 18.25 -18.66
CA PHE A 170 22.47 17.51 -19.92
C PHE A 170 23.20 18.19 -21.09
N ASP A 171 23.14 19.53 -21.19
CA ASP A 171 23.78 20.30 -22.27
C ASP A 171 25.30 20.49 -22.06
N GLN A 172 25.75 20.52 -20.81
CA GLN A 172 27.13 20.76 -20.40
C GLN A 172 27.45 19.84 -19.21
N PRO A 173 27.70 18.54 -19.46
CA PRO A 173 27.74 17.53 -18.42
C PRO A 173 29.06 17.54 -17.65
N LEU A 174 29.02 17.04 -16.41
CA LEU A 174 30.20 16.69 -15.63
C LEU A 174 29.99 15.29 -15.03
N PRO A 175 30.18 14.24 -15.83
CA PRO A 175 29.96 12.87 -15.35
C PRO A 175 30.99 12.49 -14.30
N ASN A 176 30.56 11.76 -13.27
CA ASN A 176 31.40 11.34 -12.14
C ASN A 176 31.44 9.82 -11.92
N GLY A 177 30.72 9.05 -12.75
CA GLY A 177 30.61 7.60 -12.73
C GLY A 177 29.44 7.05 -11.91
N TYR A 178 28.59 7.91 -11.34
CA TYR A 178 27.43 7.52 -10.53
C TYR A 178 26.12 8.02 -11.15
N SER A 179 25.03 7.35 -10.83
CA SER A 179 23.70 7.74 -11.30
C SER A 179 23.26 9.06 -10.67
N ASP A 180 22.90 10.04 -11.51
CA ASP A 180 22.34 11.33 -11.09
C ASP A 180 21.17 11.15 -10.10
N LEU A 181 20.35 10.11 -10.31
CA LEU A 181 19.18 9.82 -9.49
C LEU A 181 19.56 9.42 -8.04
N ASN A 182 20.64 8.67 -7.87
CA ASN A 182 21.12 8.28 -6.55
C ASN A 182 21.69 9.50 -5.82
N GLU A 183 22.40 10.36 -6.55
CA GLU A 183 22.97 11.61 -6.00
C GLU A 183 21.90 12.63 -5.60
N GLN A 184 20.79 12.68 -6.32
CA GLN A 184 19.64 13.54 -5.98
C GLN A 184 18.87 13.04 -4.75
N GLY A 185 18.97 11.74 -4.41
CA GLY A 185 18.30 11.13 -3.27
C GLY A 185 18.54 11.87 -1.94
N PRO A 186 19.80 12.02 -1.50
CA PRO A 186 20.16 12.78 -0.30
C PRO A 186 19.52 14.16 -0.23
N ALA A 187 19.63 14.99 -1.29
CA ALA A 187 19.05 16.32 -1.32
C ALA A 187 17.52 16.30 -1.19
N TYR A 188 16.86 15.36 -1.87
CA TYR A 188 15.41 15.18 -1.79
C TYR A 188 14.95 14.83 -0.37
N TYR A 189 15.65 13.93 0.31
CA TYR A 189 15.29 13.53 1.67
C TYR A 189 15.68 14.57 2.72
N VAL A 190 16.79 15.31 2.57
CA VAL A 190 17.11 16.46 3.44
C VAL A 190 15.97 17.48 3.42
N ARG A 191 15.51 17.86 2.21
CA ARG A 191 14.35 18.75 2.04
C ARG A 191 13.10 18.18 2.73
N TYR A 192 12.81 16.91 2.49
CA TYR A 192 11.63 16.26 3.08
C TYR A 192 11.63 16.31 4.61
N TYR A 193 12.70 15.85 5.27
CA TYR A 193 12.75 15.82 6.74
C TYR A 193 12.81 17.23 7.32
N GLY A 194 13.33 18.21 6.58
CA GLY A 194 13.17 19.63 6.90
C GLY A 194 11.70 20.07 6.97
N HIS A 195 10.85 19.62 6.03
CA HIS A 195 9.44 20.00 6.01
C HIS A 195 8.58 19.28 7.06
N ILE A 196 8.75 17.96 7.19
CA ILE A 196 7.81 17.14 7.97
C ILE A 196 8.17 17.00 9.45
N THR A 197 9.38 17.43 9.84
CA THR A 197 9.97 17.23 11.17
C THR A 197 10.21 15.75 11.51
N GLY A 198 11.05 15.48 12.50
CA GLY A 198 11.42 14.12 12.90
C GLY A 198 12.60 14.11 13.85
N PRO A 199 12.96 12.97 14.45
CA PRO A 199 14.18 12.85 15.23
C PRO A 199 15.40 13.25 14.39
N THR A 200 16.36 13.91 15.05
CA THR A 200 17.64 14.34 14.46
C THR A 200 18.83 13.52 14.94
N ASP A 201 18.63 12.72 15.99
CA ASP A 201 19.69 11.96 16.65
C ASP A 201 19.42 10.44 16.62
N PRO A 202 20.46 9.62 16.49
CA PRO A 202 20.34 8.17 16.58
C PRO A 202 20.16 7.68 18.03
N PRO A 203 19.51 6.52 18.24
CA PRO A 203 19.01 5.60 17.22
C PRO A 203 17.66 5.98 16.60
N GLU A 204 16.96 6.98 17.13
CA GLU A 204 15.58 7.31 16.75
C GLU A 204 15.44 7.67 15.27
N ILE A 205 16.46 8.31 14.65
CA ILE A 205 16.44 8.58 13.20
C ILE A 205 16.25 7.32 12.36
N TYR A 206 16.75 6.17 12.80
CA TYR A 206 16.80 4.95 12.00
C TYR A 206 15.59 4.04 12.21
N GLN A 207 14.75 4.34 13.20
CA GLN A 207 13.55 3.57 13.48
C GLN A 207 12.45 3.91 12.48
N GLN A 208 11.45 3.04 12.32
CA GLN A 208 10.23 3.38 11.57
C GLN A 208 9.48 4.53 12.26
N VAL A 209 8.61 5.22 11.52
CA VAL A 209 7.73 6.25 12.10
C VAL A 209 6.83 5.62 13.19
N PRO A 210 6.55 6.30 14.32
CA PRO A 210 5.80 5.70 15.43
C PRO A 210 4.42 5.10 15.06
N SER A 211 3.71 5.70 14.09
CA SER A 211 2.43 5.14 13.61
C SER A 211 2.60 3.79 12.94
N VAL A 212 3.66 3.62 12.13
CA VAL A 212 3.97 2.35 11.45
C VAL A 212 4.39 1.29 12.47
N GLN A 213 5.27 1.64 13.41
CA GLN A 213 5.67 0.70 14.47
C GLN A 213 4.46 0.18 15.27
N ALA A 214 3.52 1.08 15.58
CA ALA A 214 2.30 0.69 16.29
C ALA A 214 1.40 -0.23 15.44
N MET A 215 1.26 0.02 14.14
CA MET A 215 0.50 -0.84 13.22
C MET A 215 1.11 -2.23 13.12
N GLU A 216 2.43 -2.32 12.95
CA GLU A 216 3.17 -3.58 12.88
C GLU A 216 3.01 -4.36 14.19
N THR A 217 3.20 -3.70 15.34
CA THR A 217 3.07 -4.32 16.67
C THR A 217 1.65 -4.86 16.89
N TYR A 218 0.62 -4.06 16.61
CA TYR A 218 -0.77 -4.53 16.78
C TYR A 218 -1.12 -5.68 15.83
N THR A 219 -0.60 -5.65 14.60
CA THR A 219 -0.84 -6.73 13.63
C THR A 219 -0.16 -8.02 14.09
N GLU A 220 1.09 -7.94 14.55
CA GLU A 220 1.85 -9.05 15.11
C GLU A 220 1.14 -9.65 16.34
N ASP A 221 0.74 -8.80 17.30
CA ASP A 221 0.01 -9.20 18.50
C ASP A 221 -1.29 -9.94 18.14
N MET A 222 -2.09 -9.41 17.20
CA MET A 222 -3.33 -10.07 16.77
C MET A 222 -3.09 -11.42 16.11
N LEU A 223 -2.03 -11.55 15.30
CA LEU A 223 -1.67 -12.81 14.66
C LEU A 223 -1.19 -13.84 15.68
N TYR A 224 -0.36 -13.47 16.64
CA TYR A 224 0.08 -14.39 17.69
C TYR A 224 -1.04 -14.75 18.67
N ASP A 225 -1.93 -13.81 19.00
CA ASP A 225 -3.12 -14.08 19.82
C ASP A 225 -4.05 -15.08 19.12
N ALA A 226 -4.19 -14.98 17.79
CA ALA A 226 -5.08 -15.85 17.01
C ALA A 226 -4.46 -17.20 16.66
N PHE A 227 -3.17 -17.25 16.31
CA PHE A 227 -2.53 -18.43 15.72
C PHE A 227 -1.42 -19.04 16.58
N GLY A 228 -0.98 -18.34 17.63
CA GLY A 228 0.07 -18.80 18.52
C GLY A 228 1.38 -19.07 17.79
N ASP A 229 2.05 -20.17 18.14
CA ASP A 229 3.36 -20.54 17.58
C ASP A 229 3.30 -21.16 16.18
N ARG A 230 2.11 -21.23 15.56
CA ARG A 230 1.86 -21.77 14.21
C ARG A 230 2.21 -20.76 13.09
N VAL A 231 2.46 -19.51 13.46
CA VAL A 231 2.95 -18.47 12.55
C VAL A 231 4.27 -17.90 13.04
N ASP A 232 5.04 -17.31 12.14
CA ASP A 232 6.21 -16.49 12.45
C ASP A 232 6.12 -15.22 11.60
N VAL A 233 5.93 -14.08 12.26
CA VAL A 233 5.64 -12.80 11.61
C VAL A 233 6.90 -11.96 11.61
N ARG A 234 7.34 -11.52 10.42
CA ARG A 234 8.53 -10.67 10.28
C ARG A 234 8.27 -9.55 9.27
N PRO A 235 8.58 -8.29 9.61
CA PRO A 235 8.58 -7.20 8.65
C PRO A 235 9.81 -7.28 7.75
N GLY A 236 9.67 -6.88 6.49
CA GLY A 236 10.78 -6.72 5.55
C GLY A 236 10.51 -5.59 4.57
N TYR A 237 11.54 -4.85 4.19
CA TYR A 237 11.32 -3.57 3.52
C TYR A 237 11.90 -3.50 2.10
N TYR A 238 11.24 -2.76 1.20
CA TYR A 238 11.73 -2.49 -0.16
C TYR A 238 13.01 -1.64 -0.16
N SER A 239 13.23 -0.87 0.90
CA SER A 239 14.44 -0.14 1.17
C SER A 239 14.74 -0.27 2.64
N ASN A 240 15.96 -0.67 2.97
CA ASN A 240 16.35 -0.87 4.36
C ASN A 240 17.25 0.28 4.86
N VAL A 241 17.31 0.42 6.16
CA VAL A 241 18.36 1.15 6.85
C VAL A 241 19.37 0.11 7.35
N PRO A 242 20.59 0.04 6.79
CA PRO A 242 21.58 -0.96 7.16
C PRO A 242 21.80 -1.05 8.67
N GLY A 243 21.66 -2.26 9.23
CA GLY A 243 21.83 -2.52 10.67
C GLY A 243 20.61 -2.18 11.54
N TYR A 244 19.52 -1.67 10.96
CA TYR A 244 18.29 -1.32 11.68
C TYR A 244 17.05 -2.01 11.13
N SER A 245 17.01 -2.26 9.81
CA SER A 245 15.92 -2.97 9.16
C SER A 245 16.44 -3.91 8.07
N GLU A 246 15.65 -4.92 7.72
CA GLU A 246 16.01 -5.96 6.74
C GLU A 246 15.27 -5.76 5.42
N PHE A 247 15.88 -6.18 4.31
CA PHE A 247 15.14 -6.26 3.06
C PHE A 247 14.18 -7.44 3.11
N PHE A 248 13.01 -7.30 2.49
CA PHE A 248 12.01 -8.38 2.47
C PHE A 248 12.52 -9.68 1.82
N TRP A 249 13.42 -9.61 0.84
CA TRP A 249 14.02 -10.80 0.25
C TRP A 249 15.04 -11.48 1.18
N ASP A 250 15.72 -10.72 2.06
CA ASP A 250 16.62 -11.29 3.06
C ASP A 250 15.80 -12.05 4.11
N VAL A 251 14.67 -11.47 4.54
CA VAL A 251 13.72 -12.13 5.45
C VAL A 251 13.13 -13.40 4.81
N ALA A 252 12.79 -13.36 3.52
CA ALA A 252 12.31 -14.54 2.80
C ALA A 252 13.37 -15.65 2.71
N GLU A 253 14.63 -15.29 2.48
CA GLU A 253 15.77 -16.20 2.51
C GLU A 253 15.95 -16.83 3.89
N ASP A 254 15.86 -16.05 4.96
CA ASP A 254 15.98 -16.55 6.33
C ASP A 254 14.88 -17.58 6.64
N PHE A 255 13.63 -17.29 6.29
CA PHE A 255 12.55 -18.28 6.40
C PHE A 255 12.85 -19.57 5.63
N ALA A 256 13.33 -19.47 4.39
CA ALA A 256 13.67 -20.66 3.59
C ALA A 256 14.84 -21.47 4.19
N ASN A 257 15.84 -20.79 4.74
CA ASN A 257 17.01 -21.42 5.38
C ASN A 257 16.67 -22.06 6.73
N GLU A 258 15.70 -21.51 7.46
CA GLU A 258 15.17 -22.06 8.70
C GLU A 258 14.28 -23.30 8.48
N GLY A 259 13.79 -23.51 7.24
CA GLY A 259 13.06 -24.72 6.83
C GLY A 259 11.55 -24.55 6.70
N PHE A 260 11.05 -23.30 6.62
CA PHE A 260 9.63 -23.05 6.35
C PHE A 260 9.25 -23.59 4.96
N THR A 261 8.05 -24.17 4.85
CA THR A 261 7.51 -24.71 3.58
C THR A 261 6.25 -23.96 3.11
N LYS A 262 5.80 -22.98 3.90
CA LYS A 262 4.61 -22.16 3.63
C LYS A 262 4.94 -20.70 3.90
N MET A 263 4.62 -19.82 2.97
CA MET A 263 4.91 -18.40 3.09
C MET A 263 3.71 -17.56 2.63
N LEU A 264 3.21 -16.75 3.56
CA LEU A 264 2.29 -15.67 3.29
C LEU A 264 3.11 -14.40 3.01
N LEU A 265 2.90 -13.82 1.84
CA LEU A 265 3.43 -12.51 1.48
C LEU A 265 2.33 -11.48 1.61
N ALA A 266 2.60 -10.36 2.25
CA ALA A 266 1.64 -9.26 2.35
C ALA A 266 2.35 -7.92 2.28
N ARG A 267 1.59 -6.87 1.99
CA ARG A 267 2.06 -5.47 2.01
C ARG A 267 1.07 -4.69 2.82
N GLU A 268 1.52 -3.79 3.69
CA GLU A 268 0.63 -2.84 4.38
C GLU A 268 0.29 -1.66 3.45
N THR A 269 -0.93 -1.63 2.94
CA THR A 269 -1.56 -0.56 2.18
C THR A 269 -3.08 -0.60 2.42
N THR A 270 -3.83 0.34 1.85
CA THR A 270 -5.29 0.36 1.93
C THR A 270 -5.98 0.04 0.60
N ASP A 271 -5.20 -0.27 -0.43
CA ASP A 271 -5.67 -0.58 -1.77
C ASP A 271 -4.96 -1.79 -2.38
N TYR A 272 -5.67 -2.52 -3.24
CA TYR A 272 -4.99 -3.54 -4.02
C TYR A 272 -4.10 -2.86 -5.07
N ASN A 273 -2.80 -3.01 -4.91
CA ASN A 273 -1.78 -2.49 -5.82
C ASN A 273 -1.06 -3.67 -6.47
N ASN A 274 -1.47 -4.03 -7.69
CA ASN A 274 -0.92 -5.18 -8.44
C ASN A 274 0.60 -5.08 -8.61
N TYR A 275 1.12 -3.87 -8.76
CA TYR A 275 2.53 -3.62 -8.92
C TYR A 275 3.32 -3.88 -7.67
N ALA A 276 2.92 -3.27 -6.57
CA ALA A 276 3.61 -3.42 -5.31
C ALA A 276 3.52 -4.87 -4.79
N LEU A 277 2.39 -5.54 -5.02
CA LEU A 277 2.21 -6.90 -4.54
C LEU A 277 2.88 -7.94 -5.44
N ASN A 278 2.74 -7.86 -6.78
CA ASN A 278 3.30 -8.87 -7.66
C ASN A 278 4.74 -8.57 -8.08
N PHE A 279 5.04 -7.35 -8.53
CA PHE A 279 6.39 -7.03 -8.99
C PHE A 279 7.31 -6.84 -7.79
N PHE A 280 7.00 -5.88 -6.92
CA PHE A 280 7.88 -5.61 -5.78
C PHE A 280 7.95 -6.76 -4.77
N THR A 281 6.83 -7.28 -4.29
CA THR A 281 6.86 -8.30 -3.23
C THR A 281 7.04 -9.71 -3.81
N LEU A 282 6.08 -10.22 -4.59
CA LEU A 282 6.08 -11.62 -5.01
C LEU A 282 7.27 -12.00 -5.92
N ASN A 283 7.51 -11.26 -7.00
CA ASN A 283 8.51 -11.62 -8.00
C ASN A 283 9.92 -11.59 -7.42
N TYR A 284 10.27 -10.56 -6.63
CA TYR A 284 11.57 -10.51 -5.97
C TYR A 284 11.75 -11.62 -4.94
N THR A 285 10.71 -11.95 -4.17
CA THR A 285 10.78 -13.11 -3.27
C THR A 285 10.97 -14.41 -4.05
N GLN A 286 10.22 -14.63 -5.14
CA GLN A 286 10.36 -15.82 -5.98
C GLN A 286 11.75 -15.91 -6.62
N GLU A 287 12.28 -14.79 -7.09
CA GLU A 287 13.63 -14.66 -7.62
C GLU A 287 14.66 -15.10 -6.58
N ARG A 288 14.62 -14.51 -5.37
CA ARG A 288 15.54 -14.87 -4.29
C ARG A 288 15.44 -16.35 -3.92
N LEU A 289 14.23 -16.88 -3.77
CA LEU A 289 14.02 -18.29 -3.43
C LEU A 289 14.47 -19.23 -4.56
N CYS A 290 14.33 -18.84 -5.82
CA CYS A 290 14.81 -19.62 -6.96
C CYS A 290 16.34 -19.64 -7.03
N GLU A 291 17.00 -18.50 -6.79
CA GLU A 291 18.47 -18.40 -6.73
C GLU A 291 19.04 -19.30 -5.61
N LEU A 292 18.29 -19.48 -4.53
CA LEU A 292 18.62 -20.39 -3.42
C LEU A 292 18.27 -21.86 -3.72
N GLY A 293 17.55 -22.15 -4.80
CA GLY A 293 17.04 -23.49 -5.12
C GLY A 293 15.96 -23.98 -4.15
N LYS A 294 15.17 -23.05 -3.60
CA LYS A 294 14.13 -23.28 -2.58
C LYS A 294 12.71 -22.99 -3.03
N LEU A 295 12.54 -22.31 -4.17
CA LEU A 295 11.20 -21.90 -4.65
C LEU A 295 10.22 -23.07 -4.78
N ASP A 296 10.66 -24.20 -5.33
CA ASP A 296 9.79 -25.38 -5.54
C ASP A 296 9.39 -26.08 -4.23
N ASP A 297 10.07 -25.81 -3.11
CA ASP A 297 9.83 -26.41 -1.79
C ASP A 297 8.86 -25.58 -0.92
N ILE A 298 8.47 -24.38 -1.38
CA ILE A 298 7.70 -23.42 -0.59
C ILE A 298 6.38 -23.10 -1.29
N GLU A 299 5.26 -23.36 -0.61
CA GLU A 299 3.94 -22.90 -1.02
C GLU A 299 3.79 -21.42 -0.65
N ILE A 300 3.53 -20.56 -1.65
CA ILE A 300 3.44 -19.11 -1.46
C ILE A 300 2.02 -18.63 -1.76
N PHE A 301 1.40 -17.93 -0.80
CA PHE A 301 0.18 -17.17 -1.04
C PHE A 301 0.41 -15.68 -0.78
N LEU A 302 -0.08 -14.85 -1.70
CA LEU A 302 0.00 -13.41 -1.62
C LEU A 302 -1.33 -12.86 -1.08
N THR A 303 -1.25 -12.07 -0.01
CA THR A 303 -2.39 -11.36 0.55
C THR A 303 -2.75 -10.20 -0.36
N ARG A 304 -3.94 -10.26 -0.92
CA ARG A 304 -4.53 -9.19 -1.72
C ARG A 304 -5.31 -8.28 -0.77
N GLN A 305 -4.75 -7.14 -0.42
CA GLN A 305 -5.42 -6.20 0.47
C GLN A 305 -6.66 -5.58 -0.17
N ILE A 306 -7.71 -5.40 0.64
CA ILE A 306 -8.96 -4.81 0.17
C ILE A 306 -9.40 -3.67 1.07
N GLY A 307 -9.36 -2.44 0.55
CA GLY A 307 -10.01 -1.27 1.13
C GLY A 307 -11.55 -1.31 1.04
N ARG A 308 -12.16 -2.50 1.13
CA ARG A 308 -13.62 -2.75 1.05
C ARG A 308 -14.13 -3.63 2.18
N THR A 309 -13.27 -3.99 3.12
CA THR A 309 -13.73 -4.74 4.30
C THR A 309 -14.58 -3.82 5.19
N PRO A 310 -15.59 -4.36 5.89
CA PRO A 310 -16.32 -3.61 6.91
C PRO A 310 -15.41 -2.95 7.95
N GLU A 311 -14.31 -3.61 8.34
CA GLU A 311 -13.32 -3.08 9.28
C GLU A 311 -12.64 -1.83 8.69
N PHE A 312 -12.20 -1.90 7.43
CA PHE A 312 -11.61 -0.78 6.72
C PHE A 312 -12.58 0.39 6.59
N ASN A 313 -13.82 0.12 6.20
CA ASN A 313 -14.86 1.16 6.08
C ASN A 313 -15.18 1.78 7.45
N THR A 314 -15.20 0.98 8.52
CA THR A 314 -15.38 1.48 9.89
C THR A 314 -14.23 2.39 10.30
N MET A 315 -12.98 2.03 9.97
CA MET A 315 -11.83 2.90 10.19
C MET A 315 -12.00 4.23 9.46
N ASN A 316 -12.40 4.22 8.19
CA ASN A 316 -12.61 5.46 7.42
C ASN A 316 -13.72 6.35 8.00
N VAL A 317 -14.84 5.75 8.42
CA VAL A 317 -15.91 6.47 9.14
C VAL A 317 -15.36 7.15 10.38
N LYS A 318 -14.58 6.43 11.21
CA LYS A 318 -13.95 6.99 12.41
C LYS A 318 -12.95 8.11 12.10
N THR A 319 -12.14 7.95 11.05
CA THR A 319 -11.15 8.96 10.64
C THR A 319 -11.82 10.27 10.24
N LEU A 320 -12.96 10.20 9.56
CA LEU A 320 -13.66 11.39 9.06
C LEU A 320 -14.64 11.99 10.08
N GLN A 321 -15.03 11.23 11.11
CA GLN A 321 -15.93 11.67 12.15
C GLN A 321 -15.65 13.08 12.71
N PRO A 322 -14.44 13.40 13.20
CA PRO A 322 -14.19 14.70 13.83
C PRO A 322 -14.36 15.88 12.86
N TYR A 323 -14.18 15.66 11.56
CA TYR A 323 -14.26 16.70 10.53
C TYR A 323 -15.68 16.89 10.01
N ILE A 324 -16.45 15.81 9.89
CA ILE A 324 -17.87 15.88 9.53
C ILE A 324 -18.69 16.47 10.68
N GLU A 325 -18.46 15.99 11.91
CA GLU A 325 -19.21 16.42 13.11
C GLU A 325 -18.79 17.80 13.64
N ALA A 326 -17.76 18.41 13.06
CA ALA A 326 -17.43 19.81 13.29
C ALA A 326 -18.51 20.76 12.73
N TYR A 327 -19.27 20.31 11.73
CA TYR A 327 -20.35 21.08 11.13
C TYR A 327 -21.70 20.83 11.81
N PRO A 328 -22.62 21.81 11.83
CA PRO A 328 -23.98 21.60 12.32
C PRO A 328 -24.71 20.52 11.51
N GLU A 329 -25.56 19.72 12.18
CA GLU A 329 -26.49 18.81 11.49
C GLU A 329 -27.31 19.55 10.43
N GLY A 330 -27.53 18.90 9.28
CA GLY A 330 -28.17 19.47 8.11
C GLY A 330 -27.26 20.31 7.21
N SER A 331 -25.96 20.41 7.52
CA SER A 331 -24.99 21.04 6.62
C SER A 331 -24.79 20.23 5.33
N THR A 332 -24.62 20.92 4.21
CA THR A 332 -24.15 20.34 2.95
C THR A 332 -22.62 20.28 2.95
N ILE A 333 -22.04 19.11 2.75
CA ILE A 333 -20.59 18.87 2.85
C ILE A 333 -20.13 18.08 1.62
N ALA A 334 -19.19 18.63 0.86
CA ALA A 334 -18.51 17.88 -0.18
C ALA A 334 -17.39 17.02 0.42
N ILE A 335 -17.33 15.73 0.08
CA ILE A 335 -16.25 14.85 0.51
C ILE A 335 -15.52 14.32 -0.72
N VAL A 336 -14.26 14.70 -0.86
CA VAL A 336 -13.37 14.31 -1.95
C VAL A 336 -12.49 13.15 -1.49
N TYR A 337 -12.61 12.01 -2.15
CA TYR A 337 -11.73 10.86 -1.93
C TYR A 337 -10.43 11.07 -2.70
N ALA A 338 -9.30 11.08 -1.98
CA ALA A 338 -7.97 11.23 -2.55
C ALA A 338 -7.18 9.93 -2.36
N THR A 339 -6.78 9.32 -3.47
CA THR A 339 -5.90 8.15 -3.48
C THR A 339 -4.54 8.48 -4.09
N ARG A 340 -3.57 7.62 -3.83
CA ARG A 340 -2.39 7.50 -4.68
C ARG A 340 -2.74 6.67 -5.91
N GLY A 341 -2.00 6.89 -6.99
CA GLY A 341 -2.04 6.11 -8.20
C GLY A 341 -1.51 6.94 -9.36
N LEU A 342 -1.18 6.27 -10.45
CA LEU A 342 -0.92 6.93 -11.73
C LEU A 342 -2.19 6.81 -12.56
N PRO A 343 -2.99 7.89 -12.70
CA PRO A 343 -3.94 7.97 -13.77
C PRO A 343 -3.16 7.92 -15.08
N TRP A 344 -3.80 7.39 -16.10
CA TRP A 344 -3.14 7.04 -17.34
C TRP A 344 -2.70 8.29 -18.12
N SER A 345 -1.43 8.35 -18.53
CA SER A 345 -1.00 9.27 -19.59
C SER A 345 -1.25 8.64 -20.97
N SER A 346 -1.91 9.41 -21.83
CA SER A 346 -2.41 9.07 -23.17
C SER A 346 -1.56 8.15 -24.09
N GLU A 347 -2.26 7.51 -25.02
CA GLU A 347 -1.91 6.44 -25.98
C GLU A 347 -0.74 6.59 -26.98
N ASN A 348 0.00 7.68 -27.10
CA ASN A 348 0.97 7.76 -28.21
C ASN A 348 2.39 7.38 -27.84
N SER A 349 2.83 6.16 -28.16
CA SER A 349 3.97 6.05 -29.08
C SER A 349 4.12 4.71 -29.76
N ASP A 350 3.99 4.75 -31.07
CA ASP A 350 5.20 4.46 -31.84
C ASP A 350 6.13 5.67 -32.07
N GLU A 351 5.72 6.92 -31.76
CA GLU A 351 6.56 8.10 -32.01
C GLU A 351 6.97 8.96 -30.79
N GLU A 352 6.15 9.23 -29.76
CA GLU A 352 6.62 9.91 -28.52
C GLU A 352 5.66 9.79 -27.31
N PRO A 353 5.86 8.84 -26.38
CA PRO A 353 4.95 8.67 -25.23
C PRO A 353 5.42 9.56 -24.08
N GLY A 354 4.53 9.88 -23.16
CA GLY A 354 4.93 10.51 -21.90
C GLY A 354 6.01 9.66 -21.21
N TRP A 355 6.96 10.29 -20.51
CA TRP A 355 8.13 9.58 -19.98
C TRP A 355 7.78 8.42 -19.03
N PHE A 356 6.70 8.54 -18.25
CA PHE A 356 6.20 7.46 -17.41
C PHE A 356 5.54 6.32 -18.22
N GLY A 357 4.84 6.65 -19.32
CA GLY A 357 4.31 5.66 -20.25
C GLY A 357 5.38 4.85 -20.98
N ARG A 358 6.58 5.43 -21.24
CA ARG A 358 7.75 4.71 -21.81
C ARG A 358 8.26 3.61 -20.89
N ALA A 359 8.22 3.85 -19.58
CA ALA A 359 8.92 3.04 -18.58
C ALA A 359 8.04 1.96 -17.95
N HIS A 360 6.71 2.02 -18.14
CA HIS A 360 5.76 1.20 -17.41
C HIS A 360 4.79 0.48 -18.36
N PRO A 361 5.23 -0.53 -19.15
CA PRO A 361 4.38 -1.21 -20.13
C PRO A 361 3.12 -1.84 -19.51
N TRP A 362 3.17 -2.18 -18.22
CA TRP A 362 2.07 -2.77 -17.42
C TRP A 362 1.34 -1.79 -16.48
N SER A 363 1.57 -0.47 -16.56
CA SER A 363 0.86 0.55 -15.75
C SER A 363 -0.68 0.37 -15.71
N LYS A 364 -1.22 -0.28 -16.75
CA LYS A 364 -2.63 -0.58 -16.98
C LYS A 364 -3.22 -1.67 -16.07
N GLU A 365 -2.39 -2.55 -15.51
CA GLU A 365 -2.82 -3.63 -14.59
C GLU A 365 -2.80 -3.17 -13.12
N ILE A 366 -2.35 -1.94 -12.86
CA ILE A 366 -1.71 -1.61 -11.58
C ILE A 366 -2.56 -0.76 -10.63
N TYR A 367 -3.30 0.23 -11.14
CA TYR A 367 -3.87 1.27 -10.26
C TYR A 367 -5.38 1.49 -10.36
N TYR A 368 -6.03 1.06 -11.45
CA TYR A 368 -7.33 1.60 -11.80
C TYR A 368 -8.53 0.88 -11.14
N GLU A 369 -8.65 -0.44 -11.35
CA GLU A 369 -9.89 -1.18 -11.04
C GLU A 369 -10.23 -1.16 -9.54
N ASN A 370 -9.21 -1.27 -8.69
CA ASN A 370 -9.45 -1.49 -7.27
C ASN A 370 -9.63 -0.20 -6.47
N ALA A 371 -8.90 0.88 -6.79
CA ALA A 371 -9.05 2.14 -6.07
C ALA A 371 -10.47 2.73 -6.23
N TYR A 372 -11.05 2.60 -7.42
CA TYR A 372 -12.43 3.06 -7.66
C TYR A 372 -13.47 2.20 -6.94
N LEU A 373 -13.33 0.87 -6.96
CA LEU A 373 -14.22 -0.02 -6.20
C LEU A 373 -14.08 0.18 -4.68
N ASN A 374 -12.88 0.51 -4.18
CA ASN A 374 -12.67 0.91 -2.80
C ASN A 374 -13.42 2.19 -2.48
N TYR A 375 -13.34 3.19 -3.36
CA TYR A 375 -14.11 4.43 -3.22
C TYR A 375 -15.62 4.17 -3.17
N LEU A 376 -16.18 3.32 -4.01
CA LEU A 376 -17.63 3.03 -3.98
C LEU A 376 -18.05 2.34 -2.68
N SER A 377 -17.23 1.42 -2.18
CA SER A 377 -17.45 0.79 -0.86
C SER A 377 -17.39 1.82 0.27
N TRP A 378 -16.38 2.69 0.23
CA TRP A 378 -16.18 3.79 1.16
C TRP A 378 -17.33 4.80 1.12
N LYS A 379 -17.76 5.22 -0.09
CA LYS A 379 -18.85 6.16 -0.36
C LYS A 379 -20.11 5.69 0.34
N LYS A 380 -20.50 4.45 0.10
CA LYS A 380 -21.67 3.82 0.73
C LYS A 380 -21.55 3.78 2.25
N ALA A 381 -20.37 3.44 2.79
CA ALA A 381 -20.17 3.39 4.23
C ALA A 381 -20.30 4.77 4.90
N ILE A 382 -19.80 5.82 4.25
CA ILE A 382 -19.91 7.20 4.73
C ILE A 382 -21.36 7.70 4.63
N GLU A 383 -22.06 7.41 3.53
CA GLU A 383 -23.49 7.71 3.35
C GLU A 383 -24.36 7.02 4.42
N ASP A 384 -24.13 5.72 4.65
CA ASP A 384 -24.84 4.96 5.69
C ASP A 384 -24.59 5.52 7.10
N ALA A 385 -23.36 5.96 7.37
CA ALA A 385 -22.96 6.48 8.68
C ALA A 385 -23.42 7.92 8.96
N TYR A 386 -23.56 8.77 7.94
CA TYR A 386 -23.74 10.21 8.12
C TYR A 386 -24.84 10.85 7.26
N GLY A 387 -25.28 10.21 6.18
CA GLY A 387 -26.27 10.77 5.24
C GLY A 387 -27.66 11.03 5.84
N TYR A 388 -27.98 10.43 6.98
CA TYR A 388 -29.22 10.73 7.72
C TYR A 388 -29.14 12.04 8.54
N LYS A 389 -27.94 12.58 8.76
CA LYS A 389 -27.66 13.81 9.54
C LYS A 389 -27.17 14.96 8.68
N TYR A 390 -26.46 14.68 7.59
CA TYR A 390 -25.80 15.67 6.75
C TYR A 390 -26.18 15.45 5.29
N ASP A 391 -26.15 16.53 4.52
CA ASP A 391 -26.32 16.48 3.07
C ASP A 391 -24.95 16.27 2.41
N LEU A 392 -24.57 15.01 2.20
CA LEU A 392 -23.24 14.66 1.72
C LEU A 392 -23.20 14.73 0.19
N VAL A 393 -22.25 15.50 -0.33
CA VAL A 393 -21.98 15.60 -1.77
C VAL A 393 -20.72 14.81 -2.07
N LEU A 394 -20.91 13.68 -2.74
CA LEU A 394 -19.85 12.77 -3.18
C LEU A 394 -19.74 12.74 -4.71
N THR A 395 -20.64 13.43 -5.41
CA THR A 395 -20.77 13.49 -6.86
C THR A 395 -20.78 14.94 -7.39
N ILE A 396 -20.48 15.10 -8.67
CA ILE A 396 -20.42 16.39 -9.37
C ILE A 396 -21.81 16.77 -9.88
N GLY A 397 -22.20 18.04 -9.71
CA GLY A 397 -23.47 18.56 -10.23
C GLY A 397 -24.72 17.99 -9.53
N GLY A 398 -24.54 17.35 -8.37
CA GLY A 398 -25.64 16.76 -7.58
C GLY A 398 -26.31 15.55 -8.24
N VAL A 399 -25.64 14.89 -9.18
CA VAL A 399 -26.15 13.67 -9.83
C VAL A 399 -25.81 12.47 -8.97
N GLU A 400 -26.80 11.67 -8.58
CA GLU A 400 -26.54 10.37 -7.97
C GLU A 400 -26.10 9.40 -9.06
N SER A 401 -24.80 9.09 -9.10
CA SER A 401 -24.18 8.23 -10.11
C SER A 401 -22.97 7.53 -9.51
N ASP A 402 -22.74 6.29 -9.93
CA ASP A 402 -21.50 5.55 -9.67
C ASP A 402 -20.64 5.46 -10.94
N ASP A 403 -20.92 6.29 -11.95
CA ASP A 403 -20.03 6.48 -13.08
C ASP A 403 -18.82 7.31 -12.64
N ARG A 404 -17.63 6.89 -13.06
CA ARG A 404 -16.37 7.48 -12.62
C ARG A 404 -16.28 9.01 -12.75
N LEU A 405 -16.76 9.56 -13.87
CA LEU A 405 -16.65 10.99 -14.15
C LEU A 405 -17.76 11.83 -13.48
N ASP A 406 -18.67 11.20 -12.75
CA ASP A 406 -19.71 11.91 -12.00
C ASP A 406 -19.36 12.02 -10.52
N ASN A 407 -18.22 11.48 -10.08
CA ASN A 407 -17.86 11.33 -8.67
C ASN A 407 -16.69 12.21 -8.22
N LEU A 408 -16.63 12.53 -6.92
CA LEU A 408 -15.50 13.23 -6.27
C LEU A 408 -14.37 12.26 -5.87
N PHE A 409 -14.03 11.33 -6.78
CA PHE A 409 -12.89 10.42 -6.68
C PHE A 409 -11.69 10.99 -7.43
N THR A 410 -10.53 11.05 -6.78
CA THR A 410 -9.36 11.77 -7.33
C THR A 410 -8.03 11.07 -7.05
N PHE A 411 -7.07 11.27 -7.97
CA PHE A 411 -5.66 10.94 -7.74
C PHE A 411 -4.92 12.17 -7.22
N GLY A 412 -4.47 12.12 -5.96
CA GLY A 412 -3.87 13.26 -5.28
C GLY A 412 -2.46 13.64 -5.76
N LEU A 413 -1.74 12.73 -6.41
CA LEU A 413 -0.35 12.93 -6.85
C LEU A 413 -0.21 13.12 -8.37
N SER A 414 -1.27 13.51 -9.04
CA SER A 414 -1.34 13.52 -10.51
C SER A 414 -1.65 14.90 -11.05
N GLU A 415 -0.94 15.30 -12.10
CA GLU A 415 -1.19 16.56 -12.80
C GLU A 415 -2.09 16.32 -14.04
N GLU A 416 -2.57 17.40 -14.64
CA GLU A 416 -3.49 17.32 -15.79
C GLU A 416 -3.02 16.36 -16.90
N PRO A 417 -1.75 16.35 -17.34
CA PRO A 417 -1.29 15.41 -18.37
C PRO A 417 -1.42 13.93 -17.99
N ASP A 418 -1.37 13.61 -16.70
CA ASP A 418 -1.52 12.25 -16.19
C ASP A 418 -2.99 11.83 -16.15
N LEU A 419 -3.93 12.77 -16.28
CA LEU A 419 -5.37 12.53 -16.16
C LEU A 419 -6.07 12.44 -17.53
N LEU A 420 -5.34 12.68 -18.62
CA LEU A 420 -5.86 12.76 -19.98
C LEU A 420 -5.66 11.45 -20.77
N GLY A 421 -6.72 11.05 -21.46
CA GLY A 421 -6.76 9.94 -22.39
C GLY A 421 -6.54 10.28 -23.85
N HIS A 422 -6.69 9.26 -24.70
CA HIS A 422 -6.62 9.41 -26.16
C HIS A 422 -7.65 10.45 -26.64
N GLY A 423 -7.19 11.42 -27.44
CA GLY A 423 -8.01 12.53 -27.92
C GLY A 423 -8.12 13.72 -26.96
N GLY A 424 -7.47 13.67 -25.79
CA GLY A 424 -7.47 14.76 -24.80
C GLY A 424 -8.70 14.78 -23.88
N GLU A 425 -9.47 13.71 -23.83
CA GLU A 425 -10.58 13.55 -22.87
C GLU A 425 -10.05 13.10 -21.51
N LYS A 426 -10.56 13.67 -20.41
CA LYS A 426 -10.15 13.26 -19.06
C LYS A 426 -10.71 11.88 -18.72
N PHE A 427 -9.85 11.00 -18.21
CA PHE A 427 -10.28 9.75 -17.58
C PHE A 427 -10.68 9.94 -16.12
N PHE A 428 -10.08 10.91 -15.44
CA PHE A 428 -10.44 11.29 -14.08
C PHE A 428 -10.28 12.80 -13.89
N TYR A 429 -10.91 13.32 -12.85
CA TYR A 429 -10.61 14.67 -12.38
C TYR A 429 -9.49 14.65 -11.34
N GLY A 430 -8.66 15.69 -11.37
CA GLY A 430 -7.63 15.89 -10.36
C GLY A 430 -8.25 16.37 -9.05
N LEU A 431 -7.50 16.25 -7.95
CA LEU A 431 -7.94 16.72 -6.64
C LEU A 431 -8.31 18.22 -6.66
N ARG A 432 -7.50 19.05 -7.31
CA ARG A 432 -7.82 20.48 -7.49
C ARG A 432 -9.10 20.71 -8.30
N ASP A 433 -9.38 19.92 -9.33
CA ASP A 433 -10.61 20.05 -10.12
C ASP A 433 -11.84 19.74 -9.26
N ALA A 434 -11.81 18.65 -8.50
CA ALA A 434 -12.90 18.24 -7.61
C ALA A 434 -13.26 19.31 -6.58
N ILE A 435 -12.25 19.95 -5.97
CA ILE A 435 -12.45 21.09 -5.05
C ILE A 435 -13.13 22.25 -5.77
N GLN A 436 -12.73 22.57 -7.01
CA GLN A 436 -13.33 23.67 -7.76
C GLN A 436 -14.77 23.36 -8.20
N PHE A 437 -15.09 22.10 -8.53
CA PHE A 437 -16.46 21.70 -8.84
C PHE A 437 -17.38 21.87 -7.63
N ALA A 438 -16.96 21.41 -6.46
CA ALA A 438 -17.73 21.62 -5.23
C ALA A 438 -18.00 23.11 -4.97
N LYS A 439 -16.99 23.97 -5.12
CA LYS A 439 -17.16 25.43 -4.99
C LYS A 439 -18.09 26.02 -6.06
N ALA A 440 -18.00 25.54 -7.30
CA ALA A 440 -18.86 25.99 -8.39
C ALA A 440 -20.34 25.62 -8.17
N ASP A 441 -20.60 24.50 -7.49
CA ASP A 441 -21.93 24.06 -7.05
C ASP A 441 -22.41 24.81 -5.78
N GLY A 442 -21.61 25.76 -5.27
CA GLY A 442 -21.96 26.60 -4.13
C GLY A 442 -21.74 25.92 -2.78
N ILE A 443 -20.97 24.83 -2.74
CA ILE A 443 -20.65 24.11 -1.50
C ILE A 443 -19.45 24.80 -0.83
N ASP A 444 -19.65 25.20 0.42
CA ASP A 444 -18.70 25.99 1.21
C ASP A 444 -17.93 25.16 2.26
N LYS A 445 -18.22 23.85 2.35
CA LYS A 445 -17.59 22.90 3.28
C LYS A 445 -17.06 21.73 2.48
N ILE A 446 -15.74 21.59 2.41
CA ILE A 446 -15.09 20.58 1.58
C ILE A 446 -14.09 19.81 2.45
N ILE A 447 -14.24 18.48 2.49
CA ILE A 447 -13.31 17.58 3.18
C ILE A 447 -12.57 16.77 2.12
N VAL A 448 -11.25 16.86 2.09
CA VAL A 448 -10.37 15.98 1.32
C VAL A 448 -9.92 14.84 2.23
N ALA A 449 -10.22 13.60 1.83
CA ALA A 449 -9.92 12.38 2.57
C ALA A 449 -8.78 11.58 1.90
N PRO A 450 -7.55 11.60 2.43
CA PRO A 450 -6.45 10.76 1.94
C PRO A 450 -6.68 9.30 2.38
N CYS A 451 -7.11 8.45 1.45
CA CYS A 451 -7.56 7.08 1.77
C CYS A 451 -6.59 5.96 1.34
N HIS A 452 -5.45 6.30 0.73
CA HIS A 452 -4.45 5.34 0.25
C HIS A 452 -3.29 5.08 1.22
N TRP A 453 -2.89 6.11 1.96
CA TRP A 453 -1.65 6.08 2.73
C TRP A 453 -1.89 5.53 4.12
N GLN A 454 -1.14 4.52 4.54
CA GLN A 454 -1.27 3.94 5.89
C GLN A 454 -0.93 4.94 7.01
N TYR A 455 -0.16 5.99 6.71
CA TYR A 455 0.16 7.08 7.64
C TYR A 455 0.50 8.35 6.86
N ASP A 456 0.56 9.48 7.57
CA ASP A 456 0.92 10.77 7.02
C ASP A 456 2.43 10.84 6.78
N ASN A 457 2.80 11.04 5.52
CA ASN A 457 4.18 10.95 5.06
C ASN A 457 4.47 12.03 4.01
N LEU A 458 5.61 11.89 3.31
CA LEU A 458 6.00 12.76 2.20
C LEU A 458 4.91 13.06 1.19
N ASP A 459 4.10 12.07 0.84
CA ASP A 459 3.07 12.25 -0.16
C ASP A 459 1.96 13.15 0.36
N THR A 460 1.45 12.90 1.57
CA THR A 460 0.26 13.59 2.09
C THR A 460 0.58 14.92 2.75
N ILE A 461 1.72 15.02 3.44
CA ILE A 461 2.16 16.23 4.13
C ILE A 461 2.74 17.25 3.15
N LEU A 462 3.38 16.80 2.06
CA LEU A 462 4.10 17.67 1.12
C LEU A 462 3.58 17.55 -0.32
N ARG A 463 3.85 16.43 -1.00
CA ARG A 463 3.72 16.35 -2.48
C ARG A 463 2.30 16.57 -2.99
N MET A 464 1.31 15.90 -2.41
CA MET A 464 -0.10 16.06 -2.77
C MET A 464 -0.55 17.50 -2.62
N LYS A 465 -0.11 18.17 -1.55
CA LYS A 465 -0.47 19.55 -1.26
C LYS A 465 0.20 20.50 -2.26
N GLU A 466 1.47 20.32 -2.56
CA GLU A 466 2.20 21.13 -3.56
C GLU A 466 1.58 21.02 -4.95
N ILE A 467 1.37 19.79 -5.45
CA ILE A 467 0.80 19.51 -6.77
C ILE A 467 -0.57 20.19 -6.91
N ASN A 468 -1.39 20.12 -5.86
CA ASN A 468 -2.75 20.65 -5.86
C ASN A 468 -2.87 22.07 -5.33
N ARG A 469 -1.76 22.77 -5.05
CA ARG A 469 -1.73 24.14 -4.49
C ARG A 469 -2.53 24.26 -3.19
N LEU A 470 -2.43 23.27 -2.32
CA LEU A 470 -3.00 23.31 -0.97
C LEU A 470 -1.93 23.79 0.02
N PRO A 471 -2.30 24.54 1.06
CA PRO A 471 -1.35 24.95 2.10
C PRO A 471 -0.74 23.74 2.84
N LEU A 472 0.55 23.84 3.19
CA LEU A 472 1.22 22.84 4.02
C LEU A 472 0.80 22.99 5.49
N THR A 473 0.69 21.88 6.22
CA THR A 473 0.42 21.89 7.67
C THR A 473 1.56 22.61 8.39
N PRO A 474 1.32 23.47 9.40
CA PRO A 474 2.39 24.12 10.16
C PRO A 474 3.35 23.10 10.81
N LYS A 475 4.66 23.42 10.89
CA LYS A 475 5.65 22.54 11.54
C LYS A 475 5.31 22.24 12.99
N ALA A 476 4.94 23.28 13.76
CA ALA A 476 4.58 23.15 15.16
C ALA A 476 3.37 22.21 15.39
N ASP A 477 2.46 22.11 14.40
CA ASP A 477 1.33 21.19 14.44
C ASP A 477 1.80 19.76 14.19
N LEU A 478 2.65 19.54 13.18
CA LEU A 478 3.26 18.23 12.90
C LEU A 478 4.07 17.69 14.10
N GLU A 479 4.82 18.55 14.79
CA GLU A 479 5.61 18.20 15.99
C GLU A 479 4.77 17.67 17.14
N VAL A 480 3.50 18.11 17.25
CA VAL A 480 2.55 17.63 18.27
C VAL A 480 1.57 16.59 17.73
N GLY A 481 1.80 16.10 16.51
CA GLY A 481 0.98 15.06 15.87
C GLY A 481 -0.37 15.56 15.36
N ILE A 482 -0.46 16.81 14.90
CA ILE A 482 -1.61 17.35 14.18
C ILE A 482 -1.24 17.35 12.69
N PHE A 483 -1.93 16.52 11.90
CA PHE A 483 -1.61 16.33 10.48
C PHE A 483 -2.62 16.98 9.54
N GLU A 484 -3.85 17.22 10.02
CA GLU A 484 -4.87 17.93 9.27
C GLU A 484 -4.44 19.34 8.88
N MET A 485 -5.01 19.85 7.81
CA MET A 485 -4.90 21.26 7.44
C MET A 485 -6.28 21.82 7.13
N ILE A 486 -6.68 22.86 7.86
CA ILE A 486 -7.93 23.58 7.63
C ILE A 486 -7.60 24.98 7.13
N HIS A 487 -8.11 25.35 5.97
CA HIS A 487 -7.93 26.68 5.39
C HIS A 487 -9.18 27.14 4.64
N CYS A 488 -9.22 28.41 4.27
CA CYS A 488 -10.28 28.94 3.43
C CYS A 488 -9.73 29.44 2.10
N GLU A 489 -10.50 29.26 1.04
CA GLU A 489 -10.14 29.74 -0.30
C GLU A 489 -11.15 30.74 -0.84
N ASP A 490 -10.69 31.60 -1.73
CA ASP A 490 -11.54 32.37 -2.62
C ASP A 490 -12.03 31.53 -3.83
N ALA A 491 -12.86 32.13 -4.68
CA ALA A 491 -13.40 31.49 -5.88
C ALA A 491 -12.31 31.09 -6.90
N ALA A 492 -11.13 31.72 -6.87
CA ALA A 492 -10.02 31.37 -7.74
C ALA A 492 -9.13 30.26 -7.15
N GLY A 493 -9.35 29.88 -5.88
CA GLY A 493 -8.54 28.90 -5.16
C GLY A 493 -7.31 29.49 -4.47
N ASN A 494 -7.26 30.80 -4.25
CA ASN A 494 -6.23 31.41 -3.41
C ASN A 494 -6.63 31.30 -1.94
N GLU A 495 -5.66 31.03 -1.08
CA GLU A 495 -5.85 31.06 0.36
C GLU A 495 -6.26 32.47 0.83
N VAL A 496 -7.28 32.53 1.68
CA VAL A 496 -7.77 33.76 2.30
C VAL A 496 -8.10 33.53 3.78
N VAL A 497 -8.18 34.61 4.54
CA VAL A 497 -8.57 34.52 5.96
C VAL A 497 -9.99 33.95 6.07
N CYS A 498 -10.14 32.88 6.86
CA CYS A 498 -11.44 32.28 7.13
C CYS A 498 -12.42 33.28 7.76
N GLY A 499 -13.68 33.23 7.32
CA GLY A 499 -14.74 34.17 7.72
C GLY A 499 -14.62 35.57 7.08
N SER A 500 -13.61 35.83 6.24
CA SER A 500 -13.55 37.07 5.45
C SER A 500 -14.60 37.08 4.33
N PRO A 501 -15.01 38.26 3.81
CA PRO A 501 -15.94 38.33 2.68
C PRO A 501 -15.44 37.68 1.38
N ALA A 502 -14.13 37.39 1.29
CA ALA A 502 -13.52 36.73 0.14
C ALA A 502 -13.53 35.21 0.27
N ALA A 503 -13.72 34.66 1.47
CA ALA A 503 -13.78 33.22 1.70
C ALA A 503 -15.08 32.65 1.13
N VAL A 504 -14.97 31.73 0.17
CA VAL A 504 -16.13 31.06 -0.45
C VAL A 504 -16.27 29.62 -0.01
N ALA A 505 -15.18 28.99 0.44
CA ALA A 505 -15.21 27.66 1.01
C ALA A 505 -14.13 27.49 2.09
N GLU A 506 -14.47 26.71 3.12
CA GLU A 506 -13.54 26.11 4.07
C GLU A 506 -13.20 24.71 3.57
N ILE A 507 -11.91 24.41 3.53
CA ILE A 507 -11.35 23.15 3.06
C ILE A 507 -10.60 22.50 4.21
N THR A 508 -10.95 21.26 4.52
CA THR A 508 -10.23 20.41 5.46
C THR A 508 -9.50 19.33 4.66
N VAL A 509 -8.17 19.31 4.71
CA VAL A 509 -7.38 18.16 4.32
C VAL A 509 -7.20 17.27 5.55
N ALA A 510 -7.98 16.20 5.63
CA ALA A 510 -7.95 15.25 6.74
C ALA A 510 -6.60 14.51 6.79
N PRO A 511 -6.20 13.98 7.96
CA PRO A 511 -5.05 13.10 8.08
C PRO A 511 -5.32 11.78 7.37
N SER A 512 -4.24 11.04 7.14
CA SER A 512 -4.30 9.63 6.78
C SER A 512 -4.61 8.79 8.04
N TYR A 513 -4.04 7.59 8.18
CA TYR A 513 -4.33 6.70 9.33
C TYR A 513 -3.31 6.79 10.48
N SER A 514 -2.54 7.89 10.60
CA SER A 514 -1.51 8.07 11.64
C SER A 514 -2.03 7.90 13.08
N HIS A 515 -3.31 8.22 13.32
CA HIS A 515 -3.96 8.08 14.63
C HIS A 515 -4.82 6.82 14.77
N MET A 516 -4.78 5.92 13.80
CA MET A 516 -5.68 4.78 13.67
C MET A 516 -4.92 3.45 13.62
N ALA A 517 -3.79 3.35 14.31
CA ALA A 517 -2.91 2.17 14.24
C ALA A 517 -3.64 0.86 14.59
N LEU A 518 -4.47 0.87 15.63
CA LEU A 518 -5.24 -0.32 16.05
C LEU A 518 -6.33 -0.67 15.03
N GLU A 519 -7.09 0.31 14.56
CA GLU A 519 -8.12 0.12 13.53
C GLU A 519 -7.52 -0.38 12.22
N PHE A 520 -6.36 0.16 11.83
CA PHE A 520 -5.62 -0.27 10.64
C PHE A 520 -5.18 -1.73 10.80
N ALA A 521 -4.51 -2.07 11.90
CA ALA A 521 -4.10 -3.44 12.20
C ALA A 521 -5.29 -4.41 12.23
N THR A 522 -6.42 -4.00 12.80
CA THR A 522 -7.66 -4.80 12.78
C THR A 522 -8.15 -5.05 11.36
N SER A 523 -8.16 -4.00 10.53
CA SER A 523 -8.58 -4.09 9.13
C SER A 523 -7.63 -4.96 8.29
N TYR A 524 -6.36 -5.02 8.68
CA TYR A 524 -5.35 -5.79 7.97
C TYR A 524 -5.32 -7.25 8.42
N TYR A 525 -5.40 -7.51 9.73
CA TYR A 525 -5.49 -8.84 10.32
C TYR A 525 -6.58 -9.69 9.65
N VAL A 526 -7.77 -9.14 9.41
CA VAL A 526 -8.87 -9.90 8.80
C VAL A 526 -8.57 -10.36 7.36
N VAL A 527 -7.74 -9.60 6.63
CA VAL A 527 -7.30 -9.94 5.28
C VAL A 527 -6.21 -11.01 5.34
N LEU A 528 -5.26 -10.89 6.28
CA LEU A 528 -4.21 -11.88 6.50
C LEU A 528 -4.80 -13.22 6.94
N GLN A 529 -5.82 -13.21 7.81
CA GLN A 529 -6.56 -14.40 8.18
C GLN A 529 -7.12 -15.11 6.95
N GLY A 530 -7.75 -14.38 6.02
CA GLY A 530 -8.26 -14.96 4.77
C GLY A 530 -7.19 -15.66 3.94
N THR A 531 -5.96 -15.12 3.92
CA THR A 531 -4.83 -15.79 3.24
C THR A 531 -4.32 -17.00 4.03
N LEU A 532 -4.24 -16.93 5.36
CA LEU A 532 -3.85 -18.06 6.21
C LEU A 532 -4.81 -19.26 6.07
N GLU A 533 -6.11 -18.99 5.88
CA GLU A 533 -7.11 -20.01 5.62
C GLU A 533 -6.85 -20.79 4.31
N GLN A 534 -6.14 -20.22 3.34
CA GLN A 534 -5.73 -20.94 2.12
C GLN A 534 -4.72 -22.06 2.42
N PHE A 535 -3.90 -21.89 3.46
CA PHE A 535 -3.04 -22.96 4.00
C PHE A 535 -3.79 -23.96 4.90
N GLY A 536 -5.11 -23.79 5.06
CA GLY A 536 -5.93 -24.54 6.01
C GLY A 536 -5.72 -24.12 7.47
N LEU A 537 -5.15 -22.94 7.71
CA LEU A 537 -4.88 -22.43 9.06
C LEU A 537 -6.00 -21.50 9.51
N PHE A 538 -6.66 -21.84 10.63
CA PHE A 538 -7.71 -21.05 11.26
C PHE A 538 -7.28 -20.61 12.66
N PRO A 539 -7.85 -19.51 13.21
CA PRO A 539 -7.58 -19.08 14.58
C PRO A 539 -7.86 -20.20 15.60
N ASP A 540 -7.10 -20.21 16.69
CA ASP A 540 -7.16 -21.23 17.74
C ASP A 540 -8.58 -21.36 18.30
N GLY A 541 -9.16 -22.55 18.19
CA GLY A 541 -10.51 -22.83 18.68
C GLY A 541 -11.63 -22.30 17.77
N GLU A 542 -11.27 -21.78 16.59
CA GLU A 542 -12.19 -21.31 15.55
C GLU A 542 -12.23 -22.24 14.33
N GLU A 543 -11.68 -23.45 14.40
CA GLU A 543 -11.62 -24.37 13.27
C GLU A 543 -13.02 -24.83 12.83
N PRO A 544 -13.42 -24.61 11.56
CA PRO A 544 -14.68 -25.10 11.04
C PRO A 544 -14.58 -26.60 10.69
N VAL A 545 -15.71 -27.31 10.81
CA VAL A 545 -15.88 -28.60 10.16
C VAL A 545 -16.21 -28.34 8.69
N ILE A 546 -15.26 -28.60 7.79
CA ILE A 546 -15.43 -28.41 6.34
C ILE A 546 -16.30 -29.54 5.76
N GLU A 547 -17.36 -29.16 5.05
CA GLU A 547 -18.38 -30.06 4.49
C GLU A 547 -18.41 -30.04 2.96
N ALA A 548 -17.93 -28.95 2.36
CA ALA A 548 -17.70 -28.85 0.92
C ALA A 548 -16.43 -28.03 0.65
N SER A 549 -15.64 -28.45 -0.33
CA SER A 549 -14.45 -27.73 -0.76
C SER A 549 -14.19 -28.01 -2.24
N GLN A 550 -13.96 -26.95 -3.02
CA GLN A 550 -13.75 -27.08 -4.47
C GLN A 550 -12.89 -25.93 -5.00
N LEU A 551 -11.98 -26.24 -5.92
CA LEU A 551 -11.29 -25.24 -6.73
C LEU A 551 -12.29 -24.50 -7.62
N VAL A 552 -12.36 -23.18 -7.46
CA VAL A 552 -13.13 -22.27 -8.31
C VAL A 552 -12.12 -21.45 -9.12
N THR A 553 -12.31 -21.43 -10.44
CA THR A 553 -11.39 -20.71 -11.33
C THR A 553 -11.95 -19.33 -11.67
N LYS A 554 -11.08 -18.33 -11.78
CA LYS A 554 -11.40 -16.97 -12.24
C LYS A 554 -12.18 -16.99 -13.55
N LEU A 555 -11.72 -17.79 -14.51
CA LEU A 555 -12.32 -17.86 -15.85
C LEU A 555 -13.77 -18.37 -15.82
N ASN A 556 -14.02 -19.51 -15.17
CA ASN A 556 -15.31 -20.19 -15.25
C ASN A 556 -16.27 -19.85 -14.09
N GLY A 557 -15.76 -19.27 -13.02
CA GLY A 557 -16.47 -19.20 -11.75
C GLY A 557 -16.82 -20.59 -11.23
N GLY A 558 -17.87 -20.70 -10.42
CA GLY A 558 -18.26 -21.97 -9.85
C GLY A 558 -19.41 -21.91 -8.87
N THR A 559 -19.84 -23.08 -8.41
CA THR A 559 -20.80 -23.22 -7.32
C THR A 559 -20.30 -24.30 -6.37
N VAL A 560 -20.12 -23.93 -5.11
CA VAL A 560 -19.79 -24.87 -4.03
C VAL A 560 -21.02 -25.00 -3.16
N GLU A 561 -21.46 -26.24 -2.91
CA GLU A 561 -22.70 -26.53 -2.18
C GLU A 561 -22.50 -27.73 -1.24
N VAL A 562 -23.04 -27.60 -0.02
CA VAL A 562 -23.11 -28.71 0.93
C VAL A 562 -24.30 -29.60 0.61
N THR A 563 -24.04 -30.73 -0.05
CA THR A 563 -25.10 -31.67 -0.47
C THR A 563 -25.36 -32.79 0.53
N LEU A 564 -24.49 -32.97 1.54
CA LEU A 564 -24.58 -34.07 2.48
C LEU A 564 -25.80 -33.92 3.39
N SER A 565 -26.72 -34.90 3.35
CA SER A 565 -27.99 -34.84 4.09
C SER A 565 -27.85 -34.91 5.61
N SER A 566 -26.70 -35.35 6.12
CA SER A 566 -26.40 -35.37 7.56
C SER A 566 -25.78 -34.07 8.06
N SER A 567 -25.40 -33.15 7.17
CA SER A 567 -24.78 -31.90 7.55
C SER A 567 -25.80 -30.94 8.15
N PRO A 568 -25.52 -30.27 9.28
CA PRO A 568 -26.42 -29.26 9.85
C PRO A 568 -26.55 -28.01 8.98
N ILE A 569 -25.71 -27.87 7.95
CA ILE A 569 -25.71 -26.78 6.98
C ILE A 569 -26.02 -27.26 5.57
N GLN A 570 -26.76 -28.37 5.43
CA GLN A 570 -27.19 -28.89 4.13
C GLN A 570 -27.89 -27.78 3.31
N GLY A 571 -27.43 -27.58 2.08
CA GLY A 571 -27.94 -26.54 1.18
C GLY A 571 -27.23 -25.18 1.32
N ALA A 572 -26.29 -25.05 2.27
CA ALA A 572 -25.35 -23.93 2.27
C ALA A 572 -24.57 -23.92 0.95
N LYS A 573 -24.52 -22.76 0.30
CA LYS A 573 -23.99 -22.64 -1.06
C LYS A 573 -23.41 -21.26 -1.31
N ILE A 574 -22.32 -21.22 -2.08
CA ILE A 574 -21.81 -20.00 -2.69
C ILE A 574 -21.78 -20.18 -4.21
N LYS A 575 -22.28 -19.18 -4.93
CA LYS A 575 -22.24 -19.11 -6.39
C LYS A 575 -21.41 -17.89 -6.80
N ILE A 576 -20.37 -18.17 -7.57
CA ILE A 576 -19.41 -17.18 -8.06
C ILE A 576 -19.53 -17.14 -9.59
N PRO A 577 -19.81 -15.97 -10.19
CA PRO A 577 -19.85 -15.84 -11.64
C PRO A 577 -18.45 -15.99 -12.24
N GLY A 578 -18.38 -16.51 -13.47
CA GLY A 578 -17.14 -16.53 -14.24
C GLY A 578 -16.78 -15.16 -14.79
N ASP A 579 -15.63 -15.10 -15.46
CA ASP A 579 -15.16 -13.92 -16.17
C ASP A 579 -16.22 -13.49 -17.22
N PRO A 580 -16.74 -12.25 -17.13
CA PRO A 580 -17.65 -11.69 -18.14
C PRO A 580 -17.02 -11.54 -19.53
N TYR A 581 -15.70 -11.44 -19.59
CA TYR A 581 -14.91 -11.09 -20.76
C TYR A 581 -13.71 -12.01 -20.97
N PRO A 582 -13.93 -13.34 -21.11
CA PRO A 582 -12.85 -14.34 -21.16
C PRO A 582 -11.92 -14.20 -22.38
N GLU A 583 -12.34 -13.47 -23.40
CA GLU A 583 -11.57 -13.21 -24.62
C GLU A 583 -10.74 -11.91 -24.52
N ARG A 584 -10.94 -11.09 -23.48
CA ARG A 584 -10.07 -9.93 -23.23
C ARG A 584 -8.71 -10.46 -22.77
N PRO A 585 -7.60 -9.88 -23.25
CA PRO A 585 -6.28 -10.30 -22.79
C PRO A 585 -6.16 -10.00 -21.29
N GLN A 586 -5.57 -10.93 -20.53
CA GLN A 586 -5.33 -10.74 -19.09
C GLN A 586 -4.36 -9.59 -18.80
N GLY A 587 -3.52 -9.25 -19.79
CA GLY A 587 -2.70 -8.05 -19.77
C GLY A 587 -3.23 -6.99 -20.74
N PHE A 588 -3.23 -5.75 -20.30
CA PHE A 588 -3.70 -4.64 -21.12
C PHE A 588 -2.55 -4.08 -21.97
N THR A 589 -2.77 -3.87 -23.26
CA THR A 589 -1.93 -3.00 -24.10
C THR A 589 -2.55 -1.60 -24.12
N PRO A 590 -1.82 -0.54 -24.56
CA PRO A 590 -2.46 0.77 -24.68
C PRO A 590 -3.73 0.70 -25.53
N GLU A 591 -3.73 -0.16 -26.55
CA GLU A 591 -4.82 -0.35 -27.51
C GLU A 591 -5.98 -1.21 -26.98
N THR A 592 -5.78 -1.97 -25.90
CA THR A 592 -6.80 -2.89 -25.33
C THR A 592 -7.24 -2.53 -23.92
N ALA A 593 -6.71 -1.43 -23.37
CA ALA A 593 -7.09 -0.92 -22.06
C ALA A 593 -8.54 -0.40 -22.07
N ILE A 594 -9.35 -0.90 -21.14
CA ILE A 594 -10.74 -0.47 -20.97
C ILE A 594 -10.87 0.07 -19.54
N PRO A 595 -10.98 1.39 -19.35
CA PRO A 595 -11.29 1.93 -18.04
C PRO A 595 -12.66 1.42 -17.57
N ILE A 596 -12.78 1.04 -16.30
CA ILE A 596 -14.10 0.76 -15.69
C ILE A 596 -14.86 2.06 -15.62
N ASN A 597 -15.85 2.21 -16.47
CA ASN A 597 -16.78 3.33 -16.41
C ASN A 597 -17.95 3.02 -15.47
N ASP A 598 -18.47 1.79 -15.56
CA ASP A 598 -19.60 1.28 -14.79
C ASP A 598 -19.11 0.16 -13.85
N PRO A 599 -19.25 0.30 -12.52
CA PRO A 599 -18.85 -0.72 -11.55
C PRO A 599 -19.65 -2.03 -11.65
N ALA A 600 -20.83 -2.03 -12.30
CA ALA A 600 -21.52 -3.28 -12.62
C ALA A 600 -20.80 -4.08 -13.72
N ASP A 601 -19.81 -3.47 -14.38
CA ASP A 601 -19.07 -4.03 -15.51
C ASP A 601 -17.55 -4.12 -15.29
N THR A 602 -17.12 -4.74 -14.19
CA THR A 602 -15.68 -4.98 -13.89
C THR A 602 -15.05 -6.00 -14.85
N ASN A 603 -13.73 -6.07 -14.98
CA ASN A 603 -13.10 -7.00 -15.93
C ASN A 603 -13.11 -8.44 -15.43
N ASP A 604 -13.07 -8.65 -14.11
CA ASP A 604 -13.13 -9.98 -13.51
C ASP A 604 -14.06 -10.04 -12.29
N CYS A 605 -14.48 -11.26 -11.93
CA CYS A 605 -15.17 -11.50 -10.67
C CYS A 605 -14.21 -11.89 -9.55
N MET A 606 -13.25 -12.77 -9.84
CA MET A 606 -12.26 -13.27 -8.88
C MET A 606 -10.87 -12.83 -9.29
N TRP A 607 -9.99 -12.63 -8.32
CA TRP A 607 -8.60 -12.26 -8.57
C TRP A 607 -7.76 -13.42 -9.06
N ASP A 608 -7.86 -14.55 -8.38
CA ASP A 608 -7.06 -15.74 -8.62
C ASP A 608 -7.94 -17.00 -8.55
N ASP A 609 -7.47 -18.10 -9.13
CA ASP A 609 -8.07 -19.41 -8.90
C ASP A 609 -7.89 -19.77 -7.42
N THR A 610 -8.95 -20.22 -6.73
CA THR A 610 -8.91 -20.43 -5.28
C THR A 610 -9.80 -21.58 -4.86
N ILE A 611 -9.35 -22.35 -3.85
CA ILE A 611 -10.19 -23.36 -3.21
C ILE A 611 -11.20 -22.66 -2.30
N ILE A 612 -12.48 -22.79 -2.65
CA ILE A 612 -13.58 -22.28 -1.86
C ILE A 612 -14.11 -23.39 -0.96
N SER A 613 -14.21 -23.11 0.33
CA SER A 613 -14.65 -24.08 1.34
C SER A 613 -15.87 -23.59 2.10
N ILE A 614 -16.79 -24.51 2.39
CA ILE A 614 -17.97 -24.28 3.22
C ILE A 614 -17.90 -25.22 4.42
N GLY A 615 -18.03 -24.66 5.61
CA GLY A 615 -18.03 -25.43 6.85
C GLY A 615 -18.91 -24.81 7.93
N TYR A 616 -18.88 -25.40 9.11
CA TYR A 616 -19.63 -24.86 10.25
C TYR A 616 -18.88 -25.02 11.57
N ARG A 617 -19.23 -24.14 12.52
CA ARG A 617 -18.81 -24.22 13.92
C ARG A 617 -20.03 -24.50 14.80
N VAL A 618 -19.92 -25.53 15.63
CA VAL A 618 -20.99 -25.94 16.56
C VAL A 618 -21.20 -24.88 17.65
N THR A 619 -20.11 -24.23 18.08
CA THR A 619 -20.15 -23.11 19.04
C THR A 619 -20.04 -21.81 18.25
N PRO A 620 -21.16 -21.16 17.93
CA PRO A 620 -21.13 -19.86 17.26
C PRO A 620 -20.48 -18.79 18.16
N PRO A 621 -19.82 -17.78 17.56
CA PRO A 621 -19.29 -16.65 18.32
C PRO A 621 -20.42 -15.85 18.98
N SER A 622 -20.07 -15.06 20.00
CA SER A 622 -21.01 -14.17 20.69
C SER A 622 -21.66 -13.20 19.70
N MET A 623 -22.98 -13.23 19.59
CA MET A 623 -23.74 -12.30 18.73
C MET A 623 -24.14 -11.08 19.55
N GLY A 624 -23.25 -10.08 19.64
CA GLY A 624 -23.41 -8.89 20.49
C GLY A 624 -24.75 -8.16 20.33
N GLY A 625 -25.76 -8.58 21.09
CA GLY A 625 -27.12 -8.01 21.10
C GLY A 625 -28.26 -9.00 20.82
N ALA A 626 -27.99 -10.23 20.38
CA ALA A 626 -28.99 -11.28 20.18
C ALA A 626 -28.98 -12.30 21.34
N ASP A 627 -30.17 -12.72 21.79
CA ASP A 627 -30.32 -13.59 22.97
C ASP A 627 -29.73 -15.00 22.78
N SER A 628 -29.76 -15.54 21.55
CA SER A 628 -29.14 -16.82 21.18
C SER A 628 -29.06 -17.02 19.65
N PRO A 629 -28.00 -17.67 19.14
CA PRO A 629 -27.92 -18.08 17.74
C PRO A 629 -28.92 -19.20 17.43
N LEU A 630 -29.52 -19.15 16.25
CA LEU A 630 -30.56 -20.11 15.81
C LEU A 630 -29.99 -21.40 15.19
N GLY A 631 -28.69 -21.46 14.97
CA GLY A 631 -27.98 -22.58 14.34
C GLY A 631 -26.47 -22.43 14.49
N PRO A 632 -25.68 -23.36 13.90
CA PRO A 632 -24.24 -23.24 13.90
C PRO A 632 -23.79 -22.01 13.10
N ALA A 633 -22.60 -21.49 13.40
CA ALA A 633 -22.00 -20.46 12.56
C ALA A 633 -21.52 -21.10 11.25
N VAL A 634 -22.02 -20.62 10.11
CA VAL A 634 -21.60 -21.11 8.79
C VAL A 634 -20.39 -20.32 8.33
N HIS A 635 -19.34 -21.03 7.94
CA HIS A 635 -18.12 -20.48 7.38
C HIS A 635 -18.14 -20.62 5.86
N PHE A 636 -17.83 -19.53 5.16
CA PHE A 636 -17.53 -19.50 3.73
C PHE A 636 -16.12 -18.92 3.59
N GLY A 637 -15.19 -19.75 3.14
CA GLY A 637 -13.78 -19.43 3.08
C GLY A 637 -13.22 -19.48 1.66
N PRO A 638 -12.08 -18.82 1.43
CA PRO A 638 -11.31 -18.10 2.46
C PRO A 638 -11.90 -16.71 2.80
N TYR A 639 -11.68 -16.24 4.03
CA TYR A 639 -12.39 -15.09 4.61
C TYR A 639 -12.10 -13.76 3.88
N ARG A 640 -13.17 -13.10 3.38
CA ARG A 640 -13.23 -11.67 2.97
C ARG A 640 -12.25 -11.15 1.90
N THR A 641 -11.70 -11.96 0.99
CA THR A 641 -10.58 -11.48 0.14
C THR A 641 -10.57 -11.79 -1.37
N PHE A 642 -11.69 -12.12 -2.04
CA PHE A 642 -11.60 -12.65 -3.43
C PHE A 642 -12.38 -11.94 -4.54
N PHE A 643 -13.37 -11.09 -4.23
CA PHE A 643 -14.39 -10.76 -5.22
C PHE A 643 -14.42 -9.28 -5.63
N ASN A 644 -14.39 -9.03 -6.93
CA ASN A 644 -14.63 -7.73 -7.56
C ASN A 644 -16.09 -7.50 -7.95
N ARG A 645 -16.92 -8.54 -7.89
CA ARG A 645 -18.35 -8.52 -8.21
C ARG A 645 -19.16 -9.19 -7.11
N ASP A 646 -20.47 -8.96 -7.14
CA ASP A 646 -21.40 -9.63 -6.25
C ASP A 646 -21.37 -11.16 -6.42
N VAL A 647 -21.24 -11.85 -5.30
CA VAL A 647 -21.40 -13.31 -5.19
C VAL A 647 -22.67 -13.63 -4.43
N THR A 648 -23.32 -14.74 -4.78
CA THR A 648 -24.55 -15.16 -4.10
C THR A 648 -24.23 -16.23 -3.06
N ILE A 649 -24.48 -15.91 -1.80
CA ILE A 649 -24.43 -16.86 -0.69
C ILE A 649 -25.87 -17.29 -0.35
N THR A 650 -26.08 -18.60 -0.19
CA THR A 650 -27.31 -19.19 0.34
C THR A 650 -26.99 -19.80 1.69
N ILE A 651 -27.70 -19.36 2.73
CA ILE A 651 -27.65 -19.95 4.07
C ILE A 651 -29.00 -20.60 4.34
N PRO A 652 -29.07 -21.92 4.52
CA PRO A 652 -30.31 -22.60 4.84
C PRO A 652 -30.77 -22.17 6.25
N TYR A 653 -32.01 -21.72 6.37
CA TYR A 653 -32.60 -21.29 7.65
C TYR A 653 -33.62 -22.29 8.21
N ASP A 654 -33.97 -23.35 7.46
CA ASP A 654 -35.04 -24.28 7.83
C ASP A 654 -34.57 -25.75 7.88
N GLY A 655 -34.76 -26.36 9.07
CA GLY A 655 -34.86 -27.81 9.26
C GLY A 655 -33.89 -28.42 10.28
N VAL A 656 -34.42 -28.87 11.43
CA VAL A 656 -33.78 -29.82 12.39
C VAL A 656 -33.03 -29.24 13.61
N LEU A 657 -33.42 -28.08 14.16
CA LEU A 657 -33.06 -27.73 15.57
C LEU A 657 -34.22 -27.24 16.47
N LEU A 658 -35.48 -27.38 16.06
CA LEU A 658 -36.65 -27.20 16.96
C LEU A 658 -37.01 -28.48 17.74
N GLY A 659 -35.99 -29.24 18.14
CA GLY A 659 -36.12 -30.54 18.80
C GLY A 659 -35.45 -30.61 20.17
N GLY A 660 -35.51 -29.55 20.98
CA GLY A 660 -34.87 -29.52 22.30
C GLY A 660 -35.54 -28.57 23.28
N GLN A 661 -36.55 -29.09 23.98
CA GLN A 661 -37.13 -28.66 25.28
C GLN A 661 -37.13 -27.17 25.65
N SER A 662 -38.34 -26.60 25.63
CA SER A 662 -38.80 -25.53 26.52
C SER A 662 -38.63 -25.86 28.01
#